data_AF-A0A1J4MKH5-F1
#
_entry.id   AF-A0A1J4MKH5-F1
#
_cell.length_a   1.000
_cell.length_b   1.000
_cell.length_c   1.000
_cell.angle_alpha   90.00
_cell.angle_beta   90.00
_cell.angle_gamma   90.00
#
_symmetry.space_group_name_H-M   'P 1'
#
loop_
_entity.id
_entity.type
_entity.pdbx_description
1 polymer ?
#
loop_
_entity_poly.entity_id
_entity_poly.type
_entity_poly.pdbx_seq_one_letter_code
_entity_poly.pdbx_strand_id
1 'polypeptide(L)'
;MTKRRQVSPNNEALLVESDKDLETKYSISNFDSILLAWDFFQDIKEETFGTERPEIVNSFDISGEVCQVRDNPTRFVTSKEYLDYFFPLFLLECQQSIQRAKQIEMSDFDTFLLKDIRTNNSNKMEESNFLTLVFERRRSEELIYFSSQDLVLIVFDPEFKPGEFEDNLKHVIGVVQGSNSNGKITITVLNPNYYVDDKTMKRKLASFTSSERLASRMRYFSDSLGNKESGSDKSTTLTPSSSQVWNLSRITSFSTNYRELSGLFSLPELLLKDDLLCRGRKCEHNMKIPMLLHEKLDEKYNPSQMSALSECLKYSGISLIQGPPGTGKTTTIIGIISALLSSTFEVKNTSGDTDDGENVETKKRKSEEENVSEMYKQIFKAKPWCYDPDYVPWYDSEMKSLRVYRQDKVEIKKVTLDTSSRKMGPRKLLVCAPSNAAIDAIVRKLVRNPTTGEGGILDNTGNYYSPTLVRAGPNFHPDLHDLSLEYKLQQRLQRNGFDPKNCKQEIRQQTQWKILQESQIVCATLSVCGSKELISILNQNSRMQAAGGGDKDALSFDTVIIDEASQGVELSTLIPLKLGCKRLILVGDPKQLPATVLSRRAIERKYDISLFQRLQMSGHQVIMLSVQYRMHPQISAFPSKHFYDGELHDYKDILKTRAPVVPWDEIPIFKPFTFFSVNSEEEQGKSISNPVEADFVCQILELLGLILYENQKKQTEDTELSEPKRQWYERIAVISPYNEQVKIIRKKIKEKFGLNPETICPIDVSTVDGFQGQEKDFIVFSVVRSQYIEEDSLDNAYNRRTNAGFIADRRRINVALTRAKHNLWIVGNSRYLLGNPEWRSLWDYACKNNSQFSVDFKRVGPMENYLKLWLYGFLQRKESCRNALRQVAPEFIHNLTLDCSIFEKNKDALSSVSETKAKVDSSFFVDLKEDKLGYESKNKRGSKVFQTDSKPIEVEENGVIHKFRNFDLDLFCDINEYESSKNNDLDSENAE
;
A
#
# COMPACT_ATOMS: atom_id res chain seq x y z
N MET A 1 64.67 6.70 18.53
CA MET A 1 65.20 5.61 17.68
C MET A 1 64.01 4.70 17.42
N THR A 2 63.44 4.54 16.23
CA THR A 2 64.02 4.23 14.91
C THR A 2 63.12 4.78 13.80
N LYS A 3 63.73 4.93 12.61
CA LYS A 3 63.34 5.77 11.47
C LYS A 3 61.99 5.43 10.83
N ARG A 4 61.19 6.47 10.56
CA ARG A 4 60.20 6.52 9.46
C ARG A 4 60.92 6.27 8.14
N ARG A 5 60.60 5.18 7.43
CA ARG A 5 60.92 5.00 6.01
C ARG A 5 59.72 5.47 5.21
N GLN A 6 59.93 6.53 4.43
CA GLN A 6 59.10 6.89 3.29
C GLN A 6 59.02 5.69 2.35
N VAL A 7 57.80 5.28 2.00
CA VAL A 7 57.53 4.45 0.82
C VAL A 7 56.87 5.37 -0.18
N SER A 8 57.51 5.49 -1.35
CA SER A 8 57.04 6.20 -2.53
C SER A 8 55.72 5.64 -3.05
N PRO A 9 54.83 6.47 -3.64
CA PRO A 9 53.60 6.00 -4.25
C PRO A 9 53.92 5.36 -5.61
N ASN A 10 54.12 4.04 -5.63
CA ASN A 10 54.10 3.28 -6.86
C ASN A 10 52.67 2.82 -7.13
N ASN A 11 52.07 3.43 -8.15
CA ASN A 11 50.98 2.94 -9.00
C ASN A 11 50.46 1.51 -8.70
N GLU A 12 49.56 1.38 -7.73
CA GLU A 12 48.46 0.42 -7.86
C GLU A 12 47.37 1.15 -8.61
N ALA A 13 47.38 0.99 -9.93
CA ALA A 13 46.20 1.23 -10.74
C ALA A 13 45.11 0.30 -10.21
N LEU A 14 44.24 0.81 -9.33
CA LEU A 14 42.90 0.26 -9.13
C LEU A 14 42.30 0.11 -10.52
N LEU A 15 42.27 -1.12 -11.03
CA LEU A 15 41.49 -1.50 -12.19
C LEU A 15 40.04 -1.21 -11.84
N VAL A 16 39.61 0.02 -12.10
CA VAL A 16 38.21 0.36 -12.20
C VAL A 16 37.73 -0.42 -13.41
N GLU A 17 37.15 -1.61 -13.18
CA GLU A 17 36.37 -2.32 -14.18
C GLU A 17 35.46 -1.29 -14.85
N SER A 18 35.50 -1.26 -16.18
CA SER A 18 34.73 -0.28 -16.94
C SER A 18 33.25 -0.53 -16.71
N ASP A 19 32.39 0.51 -16.81
CA ASP A 19 30.93 0.33 -16.67
C ASP A 19 30.37 -0.73 -17.65
N LYS A 20 31.09 -1.03 -18.75
CA LYS A 20 30.78 -2.12 -19.69
C LYS A 20 31.01 -3.54 -19.14
N ASP A 21 31.96 -3.71 -18.22
CA ASP A 21 32.23 -5.01 -17.57
C ASP A 21 31.16 -5.33 -16.50
N LEU A 22 30.48 -4.30 -15.98
CA LEU A 22 29.33 -4.46 -15.08
C LEU A 22 28.07 -4.91 -15.83
N GLU A 23 27.84 -4.41 -17.04
CA GLU A 23 26.69 -4.80 -17.88
C GLU A 23 26.70 -6.30 -18.25
N THR A 24 27.88 -6.89 -18.46
CA THR A 24 28.01 -8.32 -18.77
C THR A 24 27.82 -9.22 -17.54
N LYS A 25 28.19 -8.75 -16.34
CA LYS A 25 27.98 -9.48 -15.07
C LYS A 25 26.54 -9.34 -14.55
N TYR A 26 25.90 -8.20 -14.74
CA TYR A 26 24.60 -7.86 -14.19
C TYR A 26 23.58 -7.54 -15.29
N SER A 27 22.99 -8.60 -15.85
CA SER A 27 21.97 -8.50 -16.89
C SER A 27 20.71 -9.29 -16.53
N ILE A 28 19.57 -8.93 -17.13
CA ILE A 28 18.32 -9.69 -16.99
C ILE A 28 18.52 -11.14 -17.47
N SER A 29 19.31 -11.32 -18.54
CA SER A 29 19.68 -12.66 -19.02
C SER A 29 20.40 -13.47 -17.95
N ASN A 30 21.33 -12.88 -17.20
CA ASN A 30 22.03 -13.60 -16.13
C ASN A 30 21.09 -13.97 -14.99
N PHE A 31 20.13 -13.09 -14.65
CA PHE A 31 19.09 -13.41 -13.67
C PHE A 31 18.18 -14.55 -14.14
N ASP A 32 17.70 -14.51 -15.38
CA ASP A 32 16.88 -15.59 -15.96
C ASP A 32 17.65 -16.92 -15.97
N SER A 33 18.96 -16.90 -16.24
CA SER A 33 19.81 -18.09 -16.15
C SER A 33 19.84 -18.67 -14.72
N ILE A 34 20.00 -17.84 -13.70
CA ILE A 34 20.00 -18.27 -12.29
C ILE A 34 18.61 -18.79 -11.88
N LEU A 35 17.56 -18.03 -12.19
CA LEU A 35 16.17 -18.34 -11.86
C LEU A 35 15.72 -19.67 -12.47
N LEU A 36 15.98 -19.88 -13.75
CA LEU A 36 15.57 -21.09 -14.48
C LEU A 36 16.43 -22.33 -14.12
N ALA A 37 17.59 -22.13 -13.47
CA ALA A 37 18.43 -23.20 -12.95
C ALA A 37 17.96 -23.70 -11.57
N TRP A 38 17.11 -22.98 -10.85
CA TRP A 38 16.63 -23.38 -9.52
C TRP A 38 15.86 -24.71 -9.56
N ASP A 39 15.99 -25.47 -8.47
CA ASP A 39 15.20 -26.68 -8.24
C ASP A 39 13.93 -26.32 -7.50
N PHE A 40 12.78 -26.62 -8.11
CA PHE A 40 11.51 -26.30 -7.49
C PHE A 40 11.24 -27.14 -6.25
N PHE A 41 11.67 -28.41 -6.18
CA PHE A 41 11.36 -29.31 -5.06
C PHE A 41 12.42 -29.29 -3.95
N GLN A 42 13.53 -28.60 -4.17
CA GLN A 42 14.52 -28.43 -3.11
C GLN A 42 14.02 -27.45 -2.05
N ASP A 43 13.82 -27.94 -0.83
CA ASP A 43 13.55 -27.08 0.32
C ASP A 43 14.80 -26.27 0.68
N ILE A 44 14.62 -24.95 0.74
CA ILE A 44 15.60 -24.04 1.32
C ILE A 44 15.52 -24.27 2.83
N LYS A 45 16.49 -25.01 3.39
CA LYS A 45 16.57 -25.22 4.83
C LYS A 45 16.84 -23.88 5.52
N GLU A 46 15.85 -23.33 6.21
CA GLU A 46 16.06 -22.35 7.27
C GLU A 46 16.60 -23.11 8.50
N GLU A 47 17.92 -23.28 8.64
CA GLU A 47 18.44 -23.82 9.90
C GLU A 47 18.15 -22.83 11.04
N THR A 48 17.46 -23.31 12.07
CA THR A 48 17.21 -22.60 13.33
C THR A 48 18.50 -22.57 14.14
N PHE A 49 19.01 -21.37 14.46
CA PHE A 49 20.20 -21.21 15.29
C PHE A 49 20.00 -21.78 16.70
N GLY A 50 20.70 -22.88 16.99
CA GLY A 50 21.12 -23.26 18.34
C GLY A 50 22.33 -22.43 18.79
N THR A 51 22.54 -22.34 20.09
CA THR A 51 23.43 -21.42 20.82
C THR A 51 24.94 -21.72 20.72
N GLU A 52 25.47 -22.00 19.53
CA GLU A 52 26.92 -22.10 19.33
C GLU A 52 27.38 -21.09 18.26
N ARG A 53 28.66 -20.71 18.33
CA ARG A 53 29.34 -19.58 17.64
C ARG A 53 29.02 -19.45 16.12
N PRO A 54 29.21 -18.27 15.50
CA PRO A 54 28.78 -17.99 14.12
C PRO A 54 29.70 -18.68 13.11
N GLU A 55 29.60 -20.00 13.00
CA GLU A 55 30.18 -20.76 11.90
C GLU A 55 29.18 -20.76 10.75
N ILE A 56 29.44 -19.86 9.79
CA ILE A 56 29.24 -19.99 8.34
C ILE A 56 28.05 -20.88 7.94
N VAL A 57 26.88 -20.27 7.65
CA VAL A 57 25.68 -21.00 7.20
C VAL A 57 25.28 -20.64 5.76
N ASN A 58 25.17 -21.70 4.97
CA ASN A 58 25.00 -21.85 3.52
C ASN A 58 23.94 -20.95 2.85
N SER A 59 24.36 -20.22 1.81
CA SER A 59 23.51 -19.86 0.66
C SER A 59 23.91 -20.78 -0.49
N PHE A 60 22.96 -21.35 -1.24
CA PHE A 60 23.29 -22.06 -2.48
C PHE A 60 23.84 -21.06 -3.49
N ASP A 61 25.16 -20.90 -3.48
CA ASP A 61 25.92 -20.51 -4.66
C ASP A 61 25.98 -21.73 -5.56
N ILE A 62 25.83 -21.52 -6.86
CA ILE A 62 25.80 -22.64 -7.83
C ILE A 62 27.20 -23.31 -7.91
N SER A 63 28.22 -22.69 -7.31
CA SER A 63 29.58 -23.20 -7.12
C SER A 63 29.92 -23.67 -5.70
N GLY A 64 29.00 -23.58 -4.73
CA GLY A 64 29.30 -23.94 -3.34
C GLY A 64 30.26 -22.98 -2.61
N GLU A 65 30.58 -21.81 -3.17
CA GLU A 65 31.33 -20.77 -2.46
C GLU A 65 30.42 -19.88 -1.59
N VAL A 66 30.90 -19.53 -0.41
CA VAL A 66 30.16 -18.73 0.58
C VAL A 66 30.11 -17.27 0.12
N CYS A 67 28.93 -16.77 -0.28
CA CYS A 67 28.72 -15.34 -0.44
C CYS A 67 28.76 -14.66 0.94
N GLN A 68 29.92 -14.10 1.31
CA GLN A 68 30.09 -13.27 2.49
C GLN A 68 29.33 -11.95 2.31
N VAL A 69 28.01 -11.93 2.52
CA VAL A 69 27.26 -10.67 2.57
C VAL A 69 27.68 -9.92 3.83
N ARG A 70 28.33 -8.77 3.70
CA ARG A 70 28.72 -7.94 4.85
C ARG A 70 27.47 -7.37 5.54
N ASP A 71 27.59 -6.90 6.78
CA ASP A 71 26.53 -6.08 7.40
C ASP A 71 26.23 -4.85 6.51
N ASN A 72 24.97 -4.41 6.48
CA ASN A 72 24.51 -3.34 5.58
C ASN A 72 25.37 -2.08 5.70
N PRO A 73 26.11 -1.73 4.64
CA PRO A 73 26.94 -0.55 4.68
C PRO A 73 26.04 0.69 4.53
N THR A 74 26.21 1.65 5.42
CA THR A 74 25.47 2.92 5.32
C THR A 74 25.86 3.73 4.08
N ARG A 75 27.05 3.46 3.51
CA ARG A 75 27.61 4.12 2.34
C ARG A 75 28.27 3.11 1.42
N PHE A 76 28.19 3.35 0.12
CA PHE A 76 28.80 2.50 -0.89
C PHE A 76 29.87 3.29 -1.66
N VAL A 77 31.04 2.68 -1.86
CA VAL A 77 32.15 3.28 -2.61
C VAL A 77 31.94 3.10 -4.10
N THR A 78 31.27 2.07 -4.60
CA THR A 78 31.06 1.94 -6.05
C THR A 78 29.68 1.41 -6.37
N SER A 79 29.20 1.64 -7.60
CA SER A 79 28.00 0.97 -8.10
C SER A 79 28.17 -0.56 -8.05
N LYS A 80 29.39 -1.06 -8.30
CA LYS A 80 29.73 -2.48 -8.17
C LYS A 80 29.47 -3.00 -6.76
N GLU A 81 29.97 -2.30 -5.73
CA GLU A 81 29.76 -2.68 -4.32
C GLU A 81 28.27 -2.71 -3.95
N TYR A 82 27.50 -1.74 -4.44
CA TYR A 82 26.05 -1.70 -4.26
C TYR A 82 25.36 -2.91 -4.90
N LEU A 83 25.70 -3.22 -6.15
CA LEU A 83 25.17 -4.37 -6.89
C LEU A 83 25.56 -5.70 -6.22
N ASP A 84 26.83 -5.85 -5.87
CA ASP A 84 27.38 -7.05 -5.21
C ASP A 84 26.71 -7.29 -3.83
N TYR A 85 26.27 -6.22 -3.14
CA TYR A 85 25.56 -6.31 -1.87
C TYR A 85 24.07 -6.67 -2.03
N PHE A 86 23.32 -5.94 -2.87
CA PHE A 86 21.87 -6.12 -2.97
C PHE A 86 21.44 -7.29 -3.85
N PHE A 87 22.19 -7.65 -4.88
CA PHE A 87 21.79 -8.71 -5.82
C PHE A 87 21.61 -10.08 -5.13
N PRO A 88 22.54 -10.56 -4.27
CA PRO A 88 22.34 -11.81 -3.54
C PRO A 88 21.14 -11.78 -2.58
N LEU A 89 20.91 -10.65 -1.90
CA LEU A 89 19.77 -10.47 -1.00
C LEU A 89 18.44 -10.50 -1.74
N PHE A 90 18.39 -9.88 -2.92
CA PHE A 90 17.26 -9.95 -3.83
C PHE A 90 16.97 -11.40 -4.27
N LEU A 91 18.00 -12.20 -4.58
CA LEU A 91 17.83 -13.62 -4.92
C LEU A 91 17.23 -14.43 -3.75
N LEU A 92 17.67 -14.19 -2.52
CA LEU A 92 17.10 -14.83 -1.32
C LEU A 92 15.61 -14.49 -1.14
N GLU A 93 15.23 -13.25 -1.41
CA GLU A 93 13.83 -12.84 -1.34
C GLU A 93 12.99 -13.48 -2.45
N CYS A 94 13.50 -13.54 -3.68
CA CYS A 94 12.83 -14.22 -4.80
C CYS A 94 12.61 -15.71 -4.51
N GLN A 95 13.61 -16.37 -3.94
CA GLN A 95 13.54 -17.75 -3.49
C GLN A 95 12.44 -17.96 -2.43
N GLN A 96 12.39 -17.10 -1.42
CA GLN A 96 11.35 -17.17 -0.39
C GLN A 96 9.95 -16.90 -0.97
N SER A 97 9.85 -16.00 -1.94
CA SER A 97 8.60 -15.73 -2.67
C SER A 97 8.07 -16.98 -3.37
N ILE A 98 8.95 -17.76 -4.01
CA ILE A 98 8.57 -19.05 -4.63
C ILE A 98 8.09 -20.04 -3.57
N GLN A 99 8.81 -20.18 -2.46
CA GLN A 99 8.42 -21.10 -1.39
C GLN A 99 7.06 -20.76 -0.79
N ARG A 100 6.78 -19.49 -0.57
CA ARG A 100 5.46 -19.02 -0.12
C ARG A 100 4.39 -19.34 -1.16
N ALA A 101 4.68 -19.11 -2.44
CA ALA A 101 3.75 -19.37 -3.52
C ALA A 101 3.34 -20.85 -3.59
N LYS A 102 4.26 -21.79 -3.34
CA LYS A 102 3.95 -23.24 -3.24
C LYS A 102 2.81 -23.56 -2.27
N GLN A 103 2.68 -22.79 -1.20
CA GLN A 103 1.74 -23.08 -0.11
C GLN A 103 0.39 -22.37 -0.28
N ILE A 104 0.35 -21.24 -0.98
CA ILE A 104 -0.79 -20.29 -0.91
C ILE A 104 -1.26 -19.80 -2.29
N GLU A 105 -0.39 -19.73 -3.30
CA GLU A 105 -0.67 -19.03 -4.57
C GLU A 105 -0.60 -19.90 -5.82
N MET A 106 0.11 -21.04 -5.76
CA MET A 106 0.32 -21.92 -6.90
C MET A 106 -1.02 -22.46 -7.42
N SER A 107 -1.22 -22.40 -8.74
CA SER A 107 -2.43 -22.92 -9.37
C SER A 107 -2.41 -24.45 -9.45
N ASP A 108 -3.58 -25.04 -9.69
CA ASP A 108 -3.64 -26.44 -10.11
C ASP A 108 -2.89 -26.67 -11.42
N PHE A 109 -2.55 -27.94 -11.67
CA PHE A 109 -1.91 -28.36 -12.91
C PHE A 109 -2.94 -28.47 -14.03
N ASP A 110 -2.55 -27.98 -15.20
CA ASP A 110 -3.33 -28.10 -16.41
C ASP A 110 -2.48 -28.63 -17.57
N THR A 111 -3.15 -29.26 -18.52
CA THR A 111 -2.49 -30.10 -19.52
C THR A 111 -2.33 -29.36 -20.84
N PHE A 112 -1.09 -29.30 -21.32
CA PHE A 112 -0.72 -28.59 -22.54
C PHE A 112 -0.02 -29.48 -23.54
N LEU A 113 -0.20 -29.18 -24.81
CA LEU A 113 0.47 -29.82 -25.93
C LEU A 113 1.66 -28.97 -26.36
N LEU A 114 2.86 -29.54 -26.35
CA LEU A 114 4.03 -28.88 -26.92
C LEU A 114 3.92 -28.84 -28.45
N LYS A 115 3.89 -27.64 -29.03
CA LYS A 115 3.73 -27.43 -30.48
C LYS A 115 5.02 -27.10 -31.20
N ASP A 116 5.88 -26.30 -30.57
CA ASP A 116 7.05 -25.72 -31.23
C ASP A 116 8.16 -25.40 -30.20
N ILE A 117 9.41 -25.46 -30.66
CA ILE A 117 10.61 -25.14 -29.86
C ILE A 117 11.45 -24.17 -30.68
N ARG A 118 11.64 -22.97 -30.16
CA ARG A 118 12.36 -21.86 -30.81
C ARG A 118 13.60 -21.47 -30.03
N THR A 119 14.54 -20.83 -30.72
CA THR A 119 15.67 -20.13 -30.10
C THR A 119 15.66 -18.67 -30.53
N ASN A 120 16.24 -17.79 -29.72
CA ASN A 120 16.17 -16.34 -29.97
C ASN A 120 17.06 -15.90 -31.15
N ASN A 121 18.03 -16.72 -31.57
CA ASN A 121 18.89 -16.46 -32.72
C ASN A 121 18.61 -17.47 -33.84
N SER A 122 18.30 -16.97 -35.04
CA SER A 122 17.99 -17.76 -36.24
C SER A 122 19.18 -18.59 -36.77
N ASN A 123 20.36 -18.45 -36.18
CA ASN A 123 21.57 -19.16 -36.60
C ASN A 123 22.09 -20.01 -35.44
N LYS A 124 21.80 -21.33 -35.51
CA LYS A 124 22.26 -22.44 -34.65
C LYS A 124 21.66 -22.53 -33.23
N MET A 125 20.79 -23.54 -33.03
CA MET A 125 20.19 -23.90 -31.73
C MET A 125 21.22 -24.22 -30.63
N GLU A 126 22.46 -24.56 -31.01
CA GLU A 126 23.53 -24.91 -30.07
C GLU A 126 24.13 -23.71 -29.32
N GLU A 127 23.95 -22.48 -29.82
CA GLU A 127 24.63 -21.27 -29.31
C GLU A 127 23.74 -20.42 -28.38
N SER A 128 22.46 -20.76 -28.19
CA SER A 128 21.52 -20.03 -27.33
C SER A 128 21.40 -20.66 -25.95
N ASN A 129 21.62 -19.86 -24.89
CA ASN A 129 21.48 -20.27 -23.48
C ASN A 129 20.04 -20.61 -23.06
N PHE A 130 19.05 -20.17 -23.84
CA PHE A 130 17.62 -20.37 -23.56
C PHE A 130 16.89 -21.02 -24.73
N LEU A 131 15.83 -21.75 -24.42
CA LEU A 131 14.85 -22.27 -25.35
C LEU A 131 13.50 -21.56 -25.13
N THR A 132 12.76 -21.34 -26.21
CA THR A 132 11.41 -20.80 -26.17
C THR A 132 10.43 -21.88 -26.61
N LEU A 133 9.64 -22.39 -25.68
CA LEU A 133 8.65 -23.43 -25.89
C LEU A 133 7.29 -22.80 -26.18
N VAL A 134 6.58 -23.32 -27.19
CA VAL A 134 5.21 -22.91 -27.52
C VAL A 134 4.25 -24.03 -27.18
N PHE A 135 3.37 -23.78 -26.23
CA PHE A 135 2.34 -24.68 -25.77
C PHE A 135 0.97 -24.30 -26.33
N GLU A 136 0.12 -25.29 -26.58
CA GLU A 136 -1.29 -25.11 -26.90
C GLU A 136 -2.14 -25.90 -25.91
N ARG A 137 -3.10 -25.22 -25.29
CA ARG A 137 -3.94 -25.80 -24.24
C ARG A 137 -4.83 -26.93 -24.76
N ARG A 138 -4.95 -28.02 -24.00
CA ARG A 138 -5.94 -29.08 -24.26
C ARG A 138 -7.26 -28.66 -23.60
N ARG A 139 -8.40 -28.77 -24.30
CA ARG A 139 -9.72 -28.28 -23.84
C ARG A 139 -9.97 -28.66 -22.36
N SER A 140 -10.08 -27.64 -21.50
CA SER A 140 -10.36 -27.71 -20.06
C SER A 140 -11.42 -26.65 -19.71
N GLU A 141 -12.33 -26.97 -18.79
CA GLU A 141 -13.51 -26.17 -18.44
C GLU A 141 -13.19 -24.95 -17.56
N GLU A 142 -12.11 -24.97 -16.76
CA GLU A 142 -11.68 -23.85 -15.90
C GLU A 142 -10.48 -23.12 -16.50
N LEU A 143 -10.48 -21.79 -16.63
CA LEU A 143 -9.40 -21.03 -17.29
C LEU A 143 -8.27 -20.62 -16.33
N ILE A 144 -7.12 -21.31 -16.36
CA ILE A 144 -5.89 -20.78 -15.76
C ILE A 144 -5.33 -19.67 -16.65
N TYR A 145 -5.31 -18.45 -16.13
CA TYR A 145 -4.79 -17.29 -16.85
C TYR A 145 -3.27 -17.14 -16.62
N PHE A 146 -2.53 -17.08 -17.72
CA PHE A 146 -1.08 -16.81 -17.72
C PHE A 146 -0.81 -15.42 -18.29
N SER A 147 -0.02 -14.66 -17.55
CA SER A 147 0.45 -13.31 -17.88
C SER A 147 1.96 -13.30 -18.14
N SER A 148 2.43 -12.26 -18.84
CA SER A 148 3.87 -12.08 -19.09
C SER A 148 4.63 -11.96 -17.75
N GLN A 149 5.78 -12.61 -17.64
CA GLN A 149 6.61 -12.72 -16.43
C GLN A 149 5.97 -13.54 -15.28
N ASP A 150 4.96 -14.35 -15.57
CA ASP A 150 4.57 -15.42 -14.65
C ASP A 150 5.62 -16.53 -14.67
N LEU A 151 5.97 -17.00 -13.48
CA LEU A 151 6.81 -18.17 -13.28
C LEU A 151 5.93 -19.43 -13.34
N VAL A 152 6.35 -20.42 -14.11
CA VAL A 152 5.59 -21.64 -14.37
C VAL A 152 6.45 -22.86 -14.07
N LEU A 153 5.85 -23.84 -13.42
CA LEU A 153 6.42 -25.17 -13.28
C LEU A 153 5.93 -26.03 -14.44
N ILE A 154 6.87 -26.63 -15.17
CA ILE A 154 6.59 -27.54 -16.26
C ILE A 154 7.00 -28.94 -15.81
N VAL A 155 6.03 -29.85 -15.77
CA VAL A 155 6.23 -31.27 -15.47
C VAL A 155 5.99 -32.07 -16.75
N PHE A 156 6.99 -32.85 -17.15
CA PHE A 156 6.98 -33.64 -18.38
C PHE A 156 7.07 -35.14 -18.10
N ASP A 157 6.68 -35.56 -16.90
CA ASP A 157 6.56 -36.97 -16.53
C ASP A 157 5.23 -37.55 -17.04
N PRO A 158 5.24 -38.59 -17.91
CA PRO A 158 4.02 -39.20 -18.45
C PRO A 158 3.13 -39.85 -17.39
N GLU A 159 3.70 -40.25 -16.25
CA GLU A 159 2.98 -40.93 -15.16
C GLU A 159 2.45 -39.95 -14.11
N PHE A 160 2.72 -38.64 -14.25
CA PHE A 160 2.30 -37.62 -13.29
C PHE A 160 0.78 -37.52 -13.16
N LYS A 161 0.28 -37.65 -11.93
CA LYS A 161 -1.10 -37.34 -11.58
C LYS A 161 -1.16 -36.03 -10.78
N PRO A 162 -2.10 -35.12 -11.10
CA PRO A 162 -2.31 -33.91 -10.32
C PRO A 162 -2.58 -34.26 -8.84
N GLY A 163 -1.74 -33.77 -7.92
CA GLY A 163 -1.84 -34.01 -6.48
C GLY A 163 -0.71 -34.84 -5.86
N GLU A 164 0.10 -35.54 -6.67
CA GLU A 164 1.28 -36.28 -6.19
C GLU A 164 2.54 -35.39 -6.30
N PHE A 165 2.95 -34.77 -5.18
CA PHE A 165 4.17 -33.96 -5.10
C PHE A 165 5.33 -34.79 -4.53
N GLU A 166 5.95 -35.64 -5.34
CA GLU A 166 7.17 -36.34 -4.96
C GLU A 166 8.43 -35.53 -5.33
N ASP A 167 9.49 -35.63 -4.52
CA ASP A 167 10.75 -34.89 -4.71
C ASP A 167 11.49 -35.19 -6.03
N ASN A 168 11.12 -36.30 -6.70
CA ASN A 168 11.79 -36.82 -7.90
C ASN A 168 11.07 -36.47 -9.22
N LEU A 169 10.08 -35.58 -9.20
CA LEU A 169 9.35 -35.21 -10.40
C LEU A 169 10.26 -34.59 -11.48
N LYS A 170 10.11 -35.08 -12.71
CA LYS A 170 10.81 -34.56 -13.89
C LYS A 170 10.22 -33.20 -14.29
N HIS A 171 10.91 -32.14 -13.87
CA HIS A 171 10.40 -30.78 -13.99
C HIS A 171 11.44 -29.78 -14.52
N VAL A 172 10.97 -28.66 -15.04
CA VAL A 172 11.76 -27.44 -15.26
C VAL A 172 10.92 -26.22 -14.88
N ILE A 173 11.62 -25.14 -14.52
CA ILE A 173 11.00 -23.83 -14.30
C ILE A 173 11.04 -23.08 -15.64
N GLY A 174 9.99 -22.33 -15.93
CA GLY A 174 9.90 -21.48 -17.11
C GLY A 174 9.31 -20.10 -16.79
N VAL A 175 9.62 -19.11 -17.61
CA VAL A 175 9.06 -17.75 -17.53
C VAL A 175 8.18 -17.50 -18.75
N VAL A 176 6.93 -17.09 -18.51
CA VAL A 176 5.98 -16.79 -19.59
C VAL A 176 6.37 -15.49 -20.29
N GLN A 177 6.55 -15.56 -21.60
CA GLN A 177 6.80 -14.38 -22.44
C GLN A 177 5.48 -13.71 -22.85
N GLY A 178 4.48 -14.52 -23.20
CA GLY A 178 3.15 -14.06 -23.56
C GLY A 178 2.18 -15.20 -23.82
N SER A 179 0.89 -14.87 -23.77
CA SER A 179 -0.23 -15.75 -24.08
C SER A 179 -1.12 -15.09 -25.14
N ASN A 180 -1.63 -15.89 -26.08
CA ASN A 180 -2.56 -15.43 -27.11
C ASN A 180 -3.99 -15.88 -26.77
N SER A 181 -4.99 -15.16 -27.27
CA SER A 181 -6.42 -15.47 -27.11
C SER A 181 -6.83 -16.88 -27.53
N ASN A 182 -6.02 -17.53 -28.38
CA ASN A 182 -6.27 -18.88 -28.88
C ASN A 182 -5.72 -19.98 -27.93
N GLY A 183 -5.38 -19.66 -26.69
CA GLY A 183 -4.85 -20.63 -25.71
C GLY A 183 -3.42 -21.08 -25.98
N LYS A 184 -2.66 -20.34 -26.80
CA LYS A 184 -1.23 -20.57 -27.04
C LYS A 184 -0.40 -19.78 -26.04
N ILE A 185 0.57 -20.44 -25.41
CA ILE A 185 1.45 -19.86 -24.40
C ILE A 185 2.90 -20.03 -24.85
N THR A 186 3.68 -18.96 -24.75
CA THR A 186 5.11 -18.97 -25.05
C THR A 186 5.90 -18.86 -23.75
N ILE A 187 6.77 -19.83 -23.49
CA ILE A 187 7.52 -19.95 -22.23
C ILE A 187 9.01 -20.08 -22.54
N THR A 188 9.83 -19.26 -21.87
CA THR A 188 11.29 -19.38 -21.92
C THR A 188 11.78 -20.30 -20.81
N VAL A 189 12.67 -21.23 -21.17
CA VAL A 189 13.30 -22.20 -20.26
C VAL A 189 14.81 -22.25 -20.49
N LEU A 190 15.56 -22.78 -19.53
CA LEU A 190 17.00 -22.98 -19.67
C LEU A 190 17.29 -24.03 -20.75
N ASN A 191 18.27 -23.78 -21.62
CA ASN A 191 18.73 -24.78 -22.57
C ASN A 191 19.50 -25.89 -21.82
N PRO A 192 19.15 -27.19 -21.96
CA PRO A 192 19.82 -28.29 -21.25
C PRO A 192 21.31 -28.44 -21.59
N ASN A 193 21.76 -27.85 -22.71
CA ASN A 193 23.18 -27.79 -23.08
C ASN A 193 23.98 -26.78 -22.26
N TYR A 194 23.33 -25.99 -21.42
CA TYR A 194 23.95 -24.96 -20.60
C TYR A 194 23.61 -25.17 -19.12
N TYR A 195 24.52 -24.74 -18.27
CA TYR A 195 24.33 -24.67 -16.83
C TYR A 195 24.96 -23.38 -16.32
N VAL A 196 24.48 -22.92 -15.18
CA VAL A 196 25.11 -21.80 -14.48
C VAL A 196 26.24 -22.38 -13.62
N ASP A 197 27.39 -21.74 -13.61
CA ASP A 197 28.54 -22.05 -12.76
C ASP A 197 29.26 -20.75 -12.42
N ASP A 198 29.52 -20.50 -11.14
CA ASP A 198 30.00 -19.20 -10.65
C ASP A 198 29.23 -17.99 -11.21
N LYS A 199 27.90 -18.09 -11.31
CA LYS A 199 26.99 -17.05 -11.87
C LYS A 199 27.24 -16.74 -13.36
N THR A 200 28.04 -17.56 -14.04
CA THR A 200 28.30 -17.47 -15.48
C THR A 200 27.67 -18.66 -16.19
N MET A 201 27.10 -18.42 -17.38
CA MET A 201 26.55 -19.50 -18.19
C MET A 201 27.68 -20.24 -18.91
N LYS A 202 27.78 -21.55 -18.68
CA LYS A 202 28.76 -22.42 -19.32
C LYS A 202 28.06 -23.48 -20.16
N ARG A 203 28.63 -23.81 -21.33
CA ARG A 203 28.17 -24.90 -22.19
C ARG A 203 28.68 -26.23 -21.63
N LYS A 204 27.84 -27.26 -21.62
CA LYS A 204 28.17 -28.60 -21.17
C LYS A 204 29.21 -29.22 -22.11
N LEU A 205 30.44 -29.40 -21.62
CA LEU A 205 31.45 -30.26 -22.24
C LEU A 205 31.18 -31.70 -21.82
N ALA A 206 31.53 -32.70 -22.66
CA ALA A 206 31.20 -34.11 -22.46
C ALA A 206 31.70 -34.74 -21.14
N SER A 207 32.49 -34.01 -20.34
CA SER A 207 33.11 -34.45 -19.09
C SER A 207 32.75 -33.57 -17.89
N PHE A 208 31.48 -33.16 -17.72
CA PHE A 208 31.10 -32.20 -16.67
C PHE A 208 30.44 -32.81 -15.42
N THR A 209 31.00 -32.48 -14.25
CA THR A 209 30.57 -32.82 -12.89
C THR A 209 30.03 -31.58 -12.16
N SER A 210 28.73 -31.33 -12.24
CA SER A 210 27.98 -30.44 -11.33
C SER A 210 27.03 -31.30 -10.48
N SER A 211 26.27 -30.69 -9.55
CA SER A 211 25.36 -31.44 -8.66
C SER A 211 24.55 -32.50 -9.44
N GLU A 212 24.62 -33.74 -8.96
CA GLU A 212 24.07 -34.92 -9.65
C GLU A 212 22.58 -34.72 -10.00
N ARG A 213 21.87 -33.93 -9.17
CA ARG A 213 20.45 -33.58 -9.31
C ARG A 213 20.14 -32.64 -10.47
N LEU A 214 20.85 -31.51 -10.64
CA LEU A 214 20.62 -30.60 -11.78
C LEU A 214 21.00 -31.26 -13.10
N ALA A 215 22.14 -31.96 -13.12
CA ALA A 215 22.62 -32.66 -14.30
C ALA A 215 21.61 -33.74 -14.75
N SER A 216 21.02 -34.46 -13.80
CA SER A 216 19.96 -35.45 -14.05
C SER A 216 18.69 -34.79 -14.57
N ARG A 217 18.21 -33.71 -13.94
CA ARG A 217 17.00 -32.98 -14.36
C ARG A 217 17.11 -32.46 -15.79
N MET A 218 18.24 -31.83 -16.13
CA MET A 218 18.50 -31.33 -17.48
C MET A 218 18.70 -32.45 -18.51
N ARG A 219 19.23 -33.61 -18.09
CA ARG A 219 19.31 -34.80 -18.95
C ARG A 219 17.91 -35.32 -19.30
N TYR A 220 17.05 -35.52 -18.31
CA TYR A 220 15.66 -35.92 -18.55
C TYR A 220 14.90 -34.92 -19.42
N PHE A 221 15.16 -33.61 -19.23
CA PHE A 221 14.58 -32.58 -20.07
C PHE A 221 15.09 -32.64 -21.52
N SER A 222 16.38 -32.88 -21.73
CA SER A 222 16.93 -33.10 -23.09
C SER A 222 16.34 -34.33 -23.76
N ASP A 223 16.20 -35.43 -23.02
CA ASP A 223 15.62 -36.67 -23.52
C ASP A 223 14.14 -36.49 -23.92
N SER A 224 13.37 -35.75 -23.11
CA SER A 224 11.97 -35.45 -23.41
C SER A 224 11.81 -34.55 -24.63
N LEU A 225 12.73 -33.62 -24.88
CA LEU A 225 12.74 -32.79 -26.10
C LEU A 225 13.03 -33.56 -27.40
N GLY A 226 13.43 -34.84 -27.33
CA GLY A 226 13.62 -35.72 -28.49
C GLY A 226 15.06 -35.87 -28.98
N ASN A 227 16.07 -35.46 -28.20
CA ASN A 227 17.48 -35.75 -28.49
C ASN A 227 17.79 -37.23 -28.22
N LYS A 228 17.42 -38.14 -29.13
CA LYS A 228 18.10 -39.45 -29.18
C LYS A 228 19.47 -39.22 -29.78
N GLU A 229 20.52 -39.45 -28.99
CA GLU A 229 21.88 -39.63 -29.50
C GLU A 229 21.88 -40.81 -30.49
N SER A 230 21.65 -40.52 -31.77
CA SER A 230 21.92 -41.46 -32.84
C SER A 230 22.60 -40.73 -33.99
N GLY A 231 23.84 -41.15 -34.22
CA GLY A 231 24.77 -40.85 -35.31
C GLY A 231 24.35 -39.86 -36.40
N SER A 232 25.21 -38.86 -36.58
CA SER A 232 25.54 -38.25 -37.88
C SER A 232 24.36 -37.94 -38.81
N ASP A 233 23.61 -36.87 -38.52
CA ASP A 233 23.21 -35.96 -39.59
C ASP A 233 22.75 -34.59 -39.05
N LYS A 234 23.37 -33.54 -39.57
CA LYS A 234 23.10 -32.13 -39.22
C LYS A 234 21.87 -31.65 -40.00
N SER A 235 20.68 -31.81 -39.42
CA SER A 235 19.46 -31.13 -39.88
C SER A 235 18.84 -30.32 -38.75
N THR A 236 18.85 -29.00 -38.93
CA THR A 236 18.53 -27.94 -37.96
C THR A 236 17.04 -27.68 -37.82
N THR A 237 16.28 -28.64 -37.28
CA THR A 237 14.95 -28.37 -36.68
C THR A 237 14.58 -29.54 -35.77
N LEU A 238 14.59 -29.32 -34.46
CA LEU A 238 13.97 -30.23 -33.49
C LEU A 238 12.45 -30.16 -33.70
N THR A 239 11.91 -30.98 -34.60
CA THR A 239 10.47 -31.21 -34.64
C THR A 239 10.11 -32.13 -33.47
N PRO A 240 9.26 -31.69 -32.52
CA PRO A 240 8.85 -32.56 -31.42
C PRO A 240 8.24 -33.83 -31.97
N SER A 241 8.68 -34.99 -31.47
CA SER A 241 8.09 -36.28 -31.82
C SER A 241 6.63 -36.28 -31.37
N SER A 242 5.71 -36.22 -32.33
CA SER A 242 4.25 -36.42 -32.18
C SER A 242 3.64 -36.04 -30.82
N SER A 243 3.06 -34.83 -30.71
CA SER A 243 2.04 -34.49 -29.72
C SER A 243 2.36 -34.81 -28.24
N GLN A 244 3.56 -34.45 -27.76
CA GLN A 244 3.88 -34.61 -26.33
C GLN A 244 3.00 -33.72 -25.45
N VAL A 245 2.46 -34.34 -24.41
CA VAL A 245 1.54 -33.74 -23.45
C VAL A 245 2.28 -33.49 -22.15
N TRP A 246 2.40 -32.23 -21.74
CA TRP A 246 3.07 -31.81 -20.51
C TRP A 246 2.09 -31.08 -19.59
N ASN A 247 2.36 -31.10 -18.29
CA ASN A 247 1.53 -30.45 -17.28
C ASN A 247 2.20 -29.16 -16.81
N LEU A 248 1.45 -28.06 -16.82
CA LEU A 248 1.91 -26.75 -16.42
C LEU A 248 1.10 -26.26 -15.22
N SER A 249 1.78 -25.65 -14.27
CA SER A 249 1.15 -24.92 -13.16
C SER A 249 1.80 -23.55 -13.00
N ARG A 250 0.99 -22.52 -12.77
CA ARG A 250 1.45 -21.17 -12.48
C ARG A 250 1.93 -21.13 -11.02
N ILE A 251 3.19 -20.77 -10.81
CA ILE A 251 3.76 -20.60 -9.47
C ILE A 251 3.32 -19.25 -8.91
N THR A 252 3.79 -18.14 -9.49
CA THR A 252 3.43 -16.77 -9.08
C THR A 252 3.89 -15.75 -10.14
N SER A 253 3.52 -14.48 -10.00
CA SER A 253 3.98 -13.41 -10.89
C SER A 253 5.29 -12.81 -10.41
N PHE A 254 6.31 -12.79 -11.27
CA PHE A 254 7.61 -12.17 -10.99
C PHE A 254 7.71 -10.71 -11.48
N SER A 255 6.59 -10.12 -11.92
CA SER A 255 6.59 -8.79 -12.54
C SER A 255 7.21 -7.70 -11.64
N THR A 256 6.92 -7.71 -10.33
CA THR A 256 7.55 -6.77 -9.37
C THR A 256 9.04 -7.04 -9.19
N ASN A 257 9.46 -8.31 -9.08
CA ASN A 257 10.86 -8.70 -8.96
C ASN A 257 11.69 -8.25 -10.17
N TYR A 258 11.18 -8.43 -11.39
CA TYR A 258 11.84 -7.94 -12.61
C TYR A 258 11.99 -6.42 -12.63
N ARG A 259 11.01 -5.68 -12.08
CA ARG A 259 11.07 -4.21 -12.00
C ARG A 259 12.11 -3.75 -11.00
N GLU A 260 12.18 -4.39 -9.82
CA GLU A 260 13.21 -4.12 -8.82
C GLU A 260 14.61 -4.43 -9.33
N LEU A 261 14.79 -5.58 -9.99
CA LEU A 261 16.03 -5.94 -10.66
C LEU A 261 16.42 -4.90 -11.73
N SER A 262 15.45 -4.46 -12.54
CA SER A 262 15.66 -3.41 -13.53
C SER A 262 16.06 -2.07 -12.89
N GLY A 263 15.53 -1.75 -11.71
CA GLY A 263 15.93 -0.63 -10.87
C GLY A 263 17.37 -0.77 -10.39
N LEU A 264 17.71 -1.92 -9.81
CA LEU A 264 19.05 -2.23 -9.33
C LEU A 264 20.11 -2.08 -10.42
N PHE A 265 19.91 -2.70 -11.58
CA PHE A 265 20.87 -2.65 -12.70
C PHE A 265 20.96 -1.27 -13.37
N SER A 266 19.98 -0.40 -13.18
CA SER A 266 20.04 0.96 -13.72
C SER A 266 20.84 1.95 -12.87
N LEU A 267 21.27 1.55 -11.66
CA LEU A 267 22.01 2.43 -10.75
C LEU A 267 23.18 3.20 -11.41
N PRO A 268 24.02 2.60 -12.28
CA PRO A 268 25.11 3.32 -12.94
C PRO A 268 24.65 4.51 -13.80
N GLU A 269 23.44 4.43 -14.35
CA GLU A 269 22.85 5.41 -15.28
C GLU A 269 21.99 6.47 -14.57
N LEU A 270 21.67 6.29 -13.28
CA LEU A 270 20.82 7.21 -12.53
C LEU A 270 21.52 8.56 -12.32
N LEU A 271 20.78 9.66 -12.56
CA LEU A 271 21.28 11.02 -12.33
C LEU A 271 21.59 11.30 -10.86
N LEU A 272 20.93 10.59 -9.94
CA LEU A 272 21.13 10.65 -8.49
C LEU A 272 22.11 9.60 -7.96
N LYS A 273 22.88 8.91 -8.82
CA LYS A 273 23.83 7.85 -8.43
C LYS A 273 24.72 8.27 -7.27
N ASP A 274 25.35 9.43 -7.35
CA ASP A 274 26.26 9.89 -6.29
C ASP A 274 25.52 10.18 -4.99
N ASP A 275 24.32 10.74 -5.02
CA ASP A 275 23.49 10.94 -3.83
C ASP A 275 23.09 9.59 -3.20
N LEU A 276 22.67 8.61 -4.00
CA LEU A 276 22.29 7.27 -3.56
C LEU A 276 23.45 6.52 -2.91
N LEU A 277 24.66 6.68 -3.45
CA LEU A 277 25.90 6.13 -2.91
C LEU A 277 26.45 6.95 -1.72
N CYS A 278 25.78 8.04 -1.32
CA CYS A 278 26.19 8.98 -0.26
C CYS A 278 27.51 9.71 -0.55
N ARG A 279 27.74 10.03 -1.81
CA ARG A 279 28.88 10.78 -2.38
C ARG A 279 28.50 12.17 -2.87
N GLY A 280 27.21 12.45 -3.00
CA GLY A 280 26.69 13.73 -3.46
C GLY A 280 27.19 14.91 -2.64
N ARG A 281 27.50 16.02 -3.32
CA ARG A 281 27.75 17.32 -2.67
C ARG A 281 26.41 17.96 -2.31
N LYS A 282 26.38 18.79 -1.27
CA LYS A 282 25.17 19.57 -0.94
C LYS A 282 24.79 20.45 -2.13
N CYS A 283 23.52 20.40 -2.53
CA CYS A 283 22.97 21.33 -3.51
C CYS A 283 22.94 22.74 -2.90
N GLU A 284 23.60 23.71 -3.56
CA GLU A 284 23.75 25.08 -3.05
C GLU A 284 22.63 26.03 -3.49
N HIS A 285 21.68 25.56 -4.31
CA HIS A 285 20.68 26.42 -4.93
C HIS A 285 19.25 25.89 -4.76
N ASN A 286 18.36 26.77 -4.29
CA ASN A 286 16.94 26.52 -4.13
C ASN A 286 16.13 27.31 -5.17
N MET A 287 15.03 26.73 -5.61
CA MET A 287 14.01 27.41 -6.40
C MET A 287 13.25 28.39 -5.50
N LYS A 288 12.75 29.48 -6.10
CA LYS A 288 11.94 30.49 -5.40
C LYS A 288 10.47 30.32 -5.74
N ILE A 289 9.62 30.44 -4.72
CA ILE A 289 8.17 30.51 -4.88
C ILE A 289 7.70 31.98 -4.87
N PRO A 290 6.61 32.31 -5.57
CA PRO A 290 5.99 33.64 -5.52
C PRO A 290 5.60 34.06 -4.11
N MET A 291 5.70 35.36 -3.81
CA MET A 291 5.44 35.91 -2.48
C MET A 291 4.00 35.64 -2.00
N LEU A 292 2.99 35.83 -2.86
CA LEU A 292 1.59 35.55 -2.52
C LEU A 292 1.35 34.08 -2.16
N LEU A 293 1.97 33.16 -2.89
CA LEU A 293 1.92 31.74 -2.57
C LEU A 293 2.63 31.46 -1.23
N HIS A 294 3.80 32.06 -1.01
CA HIS A 294 4.53 31.90 0.25
C HIS A 294 3.69 32.35 1.45
N GLU A 295 3.06 33.53 1.39
CA GLU A 295 2.16 34.04 2.44
C GLU A 295 1.00 33.08 2.71
N LYS A 296 0.35 32.58 1.65
CA LYS A 296 -0.75 31.62 1.78
C LYS A 296 -0.32 30.26 2.35
N LEU A 297 0.89 29.82 2.03
CA LEU A 297 1.46 28.60 2.60
C LEU A 297 1.81 28.81 4.08
N ASP A 298 2.38 29.96 4.44
CA ASP A 298 2.74 30.31 5.82
C ASP A 298 1.52 30.43 6.74
N GLU A 299 0.39 30.94 6.22
CA GLU A 299 -0.90 30.93 6.93
C GLU A 299 -1.44 29.51 7.21
N LYS A 300 -1.17 28.56 6.31
CA LYS A 300 -1.79 27.22 6.31
C LYS A 300 -0.95 26.16 7.02
N TYR A 301 0.37 26.22 6.87
CA TYR A 301 1.30 25.18 7.31
C TYR A 301 2.04 25.62 8.57
N ASN A 302 2.31 24.67 9.47
CA ASN A 302 3.10 24.98 10.66
C ASN A 302 4.60 25.14 10.31
N PRO A 303 5.44 25.66 11.23
CA PRO A 303 6.87 25.90 10.95
C PRO A 303 7.66 24.67 10.48
N SER A 304 7.38 23.48 11.03
CA SER A 304 8.06 22.24 10.61
C SER A 304 7.68 21.82 9.19
N GLN A 305 6.41 22.02 8.81
CA GLN A 305 5.93 21.78 7.46
C GLN A 305 6.51 22.81 6.48
N MET A 306 6.57 24.09 6.85
CA MET A 306 7.21 25.15 6.03
C MET A 306 8.70 24.90 5.83
N SER A 307 9.41 24.41 6.85
CA SER A 307 10.80 23.97 6.72
C SER A 307 10.94 22.79 5.75
N ALA A 308 10.01 21.83 5.79
CA ALA A 308 10.01 20.70 4.86
C ALA A 308 9.74 21.12 3.41
N LEU A 309 8.81 22.08 3.19
CA LEU A 309 8.56 22.67 1.87
C LEU A 309 9.82 23.36 1.34
N SER A 310 10.49 24.16 2.17
CA SER A 310 11.70 24.89 1.80
C SER A 310 12.85 23.95 1.43
N GLU A 311 13.02 22.87 2.19
CA GLU A 311 14.01 21.82 1.91
C GLU A 311 13.76 21.12 0.56
N CYS A 312 12.49 20.93 0.19
CA CYS A 312 12.10 20.28 -1.07
C CYS A 312 12.29 21.17 -2.31
N LEU A 313 12.51 22.48 -2.14
CA LEU A 313 12.71 23.42 -3.25
C LEU A 313 14.14 23.40 -3.82
N LYS A 314 15.03 22.54 -3.34
CA LYS A 314 16.38 22.34 -3.90
C LYS A 314 16.36 22.09 -5.41
N TYR A 315 17.35 22.56 -6.15
CA TYR A 315 17.43 22.31 -7.59
C TYR A 315 17.55 20.81 -7.94
N SER A 316 18.33 20.06 -7.17
CA SER A 316 18.54 18.61 -7.34
C SER A 316 18.92 17.95 -6.01
N GLY A 317 18.95 16.62 -6.00
CA GLY A 317 19.38 15.80 -4.86
C GLY A 317 18.22 15.16 -4.10
N ILE A 318 18.52 14.67 -2.89
CA ILE A 318 17.57 13.92 -2.05
C ILE A 318 17.15 14.75 -0.84
N SER A 319 15.85 14.78 -0.55
CA SER A 319 15.26 15.38 0.66
C SER A 319 14.52 14.33 1.47
N LEU A 320 14.76 14.28 2.78
CA LEU A 320 14.15 13.32 3.70
C LEU A 320 13.19 14.04 4.64
N ILE A 321 11.91 13.68 4.60
CA ILE A 321 10.87 14.20 5.50
C ILE A 321 10.38 13.06 6.38
N GLN A 322 10.66 13.15 7.67
CA GLN A 322 10.09 12.26 8.66
C GLN A 322 8.74 12.79 9.12
N GLY A 323 7.69 12.02 8.92
CA GLY A 323 6.35 12.36 9.37
C GLY A 323 5.78 11.34 10.35
N PRO A 324 5.91 11.59 11.66
CA PRO A 324 5.24 10.82 12.70
C PRO A 324 3.72 10.72 12.48
N PRO A 325 3.01 9.81 13.18
CA PRO A 325 1.55 9.67 13.08
C PRO A 325 0.81 10.99 13.33
N GLY A 326 -0.15 11.32 12.47
CA GLY A 326 -1.00 12.50 12.65
C GLY A 326 -0.36 13.85 12.33
N THR A 327 0.87 13.89 11.80
CA THR A 327 1.59 15.15 11.51
C THR A 327 1.28 15.80 10.16
N GLY A 328 0.38 15.17 9.38
CA GLY A 328 -0.05 15.70 8.09
C GLY A 328 0.92 15.45 6.94
N LYS A 329 1.63 14.30 6.91
CA LYS A 329 2.48 13.86 5.78
C LYS A 329 1.87 14.15 4.42
N THR A 330 0.71 13.56 4.14
CA THR A 330 0.00 13.72 2.87
C THR A 330 -0.36 15.18 2.62
N THR A 331 -0.78 15.95 3.63
CA THR A 331 -1.10 17.38 3.48
C THR A 331 0.15 18.21 3.15
N THR A 332 1.31 17.83 3.70
CA THR A 332 2.61 18.43 3.40
C THR A 332 3.04 18.12 1.97
N ILE A 333 2.82 16.89 1.49
CA ILE A 333 3.04 16.51 0.08
C ILE A 333 2.22 17.40 -0.88
N ILE A 334 0.96 17.69 -0.58
CA ILE A 334 0.15 18.62 -1.37
C ILE A 334 0.77 20.04 -1.40
N GLY A 335 1.30 20.50 -0.27
CA GLY A 335 2.00 21.78 -0.16
C GLY A 335 3.29 21.80 -0.99
N ILE A 336 4.07 20.73 -0.93
CA ILE A 336 5.28 20.53 -1.74
C ILE A 336 4.95 20.55 -3.24
N ILE A 337 3.90 19.84 -3.66
CA ILE A 337 3.43 19.85 -5.06
C ILE A 337 3.06 21.28 -5.49
N SER A 338 2.31 22.00 -4.66
CA SER A 338 1.91 23.40 -4.94
C SER A 338 3.13 24.31 -5.10
N ALA A 339 4.08 24.21 -4.17
CA ALA A 339 5.32 24.99 -4.18
C ALA A 339 6.19 24.66 -5.40
N LEU A 340 6.38 23.39 -5.73
CA LEU A 340 7.20 22.95 -6.86
C LEU A 340 6.62 23.41 -8.21
N LEU A 341 5.33 23.19 -8.46
CA LEU A 341 4.69 23.54 -9.74
C LEU A 341 4.63 25.07 -9.97
N SER A 342 4.57 25.85 -8.89
CA SER A 342 4.53 27.32 -8.93
C SER A 342 5.90 27.98 -8.78
N SER A 343 6.98 27.20 -8.59
CA SER A 343 8.34 27.73 -8.39
C SER A 343 8.97 28.25 -9.68
N THR A 344 10.03 29.04 -9.54
CA THR A 344 10.84 29.55 -10.65
C THR A 344 12.32 29.30 -10.39
N PHE A 345 13.08 29.06 -11.48
CA PHE A 345 14.53 28.93 -11.42
C PHE A 345 15.20 30.30 -11.43
N GLU A 346 16.24 30.50 -10.63
CA GLU A 346 17.07 31.71 -10.72
C GLU A 346 17.84 31.72 -12.04
N VAL A 347 17.73 32.81 -12.80
CA VAL A 347 18.52 33.02 -14.02
C VAL A 347 19.86 33.63 -13.61
N LYS A 348 20.96 32.90 -13.83
CA LYS A 348 22.31 33.51 -13.84
C LYS A 348 22.38 34.50 -15.00
N ASN A 349 22.50 35.78 -14.71
CA ASN A 349 23.05 36.73 -15.67
C ASN A 349 24.53 36.40 -15.84
N THR A 350 24.87 35.60 -16.85
CA THR A 350 26.25 35.44 -17.30
C THR A 350 26.62 36.68 -18.12
N SER A 351 26.99 37.77 -17.45
CA SER A 351 27.91 38.76 -18.01
C SER A 351 29.30 38.37 -17.54
N GLY A 352 30.05 37.70 -18.41
CA GLY A 352 31.46 37.43 -18.19
C GLY A 352 32.25 38.75 -18.15
N ASP A 353 33.21 38.79 -17.24
CA ASP A 353 34.31 39.74 -17.25
C ASP A 353 35.04 39.68 -18.60
N THR A 354 34.83 40.69 -19.44
CA THR A 354 35.89 41.25 -20.28
C THR A 354 35.72 42.75 -20.27
N ASP A 355 36.72 43.41 -19.67
CA ASP A 355 37.00 44.83 -19.73
C ASP A 355 37.12 45.30 -21.20
N ASP A 356 36.93 46.61 -21.40
CA ASP A 356 37.03 47.40 -22.65
C ASP A 356 35.75 47.61 -23.50
N GLY A 357 35.16 48.81 -23.39
CA GLY A 357 34.41 49.43 -24.49
C GLY A 357 33.19 50.28 -24.09
N GLU A 358 33.42 51.55 -23.74
CA GLU A 358 32.36 52.56 -23.58
C GLU A 358 31.55 52.82 -24.88
N ASN A 359 30.28 53.24 -24.67
CA ASN A 359 29.43 54.04 -25.57
C ASN A 359 28.69 53.37 -26.74
N VAL A 360 27.61 52.59 -26.47
CA VAL A 360 26.46 52.49 -27.42
C VAL A 360 25.07 52.44 -26.74
N GLU A 361 24.92 52.00 -25.48
CA GLU A 361 23.57 51.73 -24.91
C GLU A 361 22.83 52.91 -24.26
N THR A 362 23.45 54.08 -24.12
CA THR A 362 22.78 55.27 -23.56
C THR A 362 21.90 56.05 -24.55
N LYS A 363 21.84 55.64 -25.84
CA LYS A 363 20.97 56.27 -26.84
C LYS A 363 19.63 55.57 -27.09
N LYS A 364 19.46 54.29 -26.70
CA LYS A 364 18.21 53.54 -26.96
C LYS A 364 17.15 53.68 -25.87
N ARG A 365 17.55 53.98 -24.63
CA ARG A 365 16.63 54.17 -23.50
C ARG A 365 15.86 55.49 -23.50
N LYS A 366 16.32 56.52 -24.20
CA LYS A 366 15.61 57.81 -24.26
C LYS A 366 14.46 57.86 -25.28
N SER A 367 14.45 56.99 -26.29
CA SER A 367 13.39 56.97 -27.31
C SER A 367 12.18 56.10 -26.95
N GLU A 368 12.31 55.18 -25.99
CA GLU A 368 11.22 54.29 -25.57
C GLU A 368 10.39 54.87 -24.41
N GLU A 369 10.97 55.72 -23.56
CA GLU A 369 10.25 56.38 -22.45
C GLU A 369 9.35 57.54 -22.91
N GLU A 370 9.65 58.20 -24.03
CA GLU A 370 8.80 59.27 -24.58
C GLU A 370 7.52 58.73 -25.23
N ASN A 371 7.57 57.55 -25.88
CA ASN A 371 6.40 56.97 -26.58
C ASN A 371 5.33 56.39 -25.63
N VAL A 372 5.71 55.90 -24.45
CA VAL A 372 4.76 55.35 -23.48
C VAL A 372 3.93 56.48 -22.83
N SER A 373 4.55 57.63 -22.57
CA SER A 373 3.85 58.80 -21.98
C SER A 373 2.77 59.39 -22.90
N GLU A 374 2.99 59.36 -24.21
CA GLU A 374 2.06 59.87 -25.22
C GLU A 374 0.85 58.94 -25.41
N MET A 375 1.05 57.63 -25.31
CA MET A 375 -0.01 56.61 -25.34
C MET A 375 -0.98 56.74 -24.16
N TYR A 376 -0.47 57.01 -22.95
CA TYR A 376 -1.32 57.23 -21.77
C TYR A 376 -2.14 58.52 -21.84
N LYS A 377 -1.64 59.56 -22.51
CA LYS A 377 -2.39 60.81 -22.75
C LYS A 377 -3.52 60.66 -23.78
N GLN A 378 -3.38 59.74 -24.74
CA GLN A 378 -4.41 59.42 -25.73
C GLN A 378 -5.58 58.61 -25.11
N ILE A 379 -5.29 57.69 -24.18
CA ILE A 379 -6.30 56.87 -23.49
C ILE A 379 -7.22 57.73 -22.61
N PHE A 380 -6.69 58.78 -21.97
CA PHE A 380 -7.49 59.71 -21.15
C PHE A 380 -8.43 60.61 -21.96
N LYS A 381 -8.14 60.86 -23.25
CA LYS A 381 -9.02 61.64 -24.13
C LYS A 381 -10.18 60.83 -24.71
N ALA A 382 -10.20 59.50 -24.51
CA ALA A 382 -11.17 58.59 -25.14
C ALA A 382 -12.36 58.19 -24.26
N LYS A 383 -12.54 58.75 -23.04
CA LYS A 383 -13.68 58.41 -22.15
C LYS A 383 -14.21 59.60 -21.32
N PRO A 384 -15.12 60.43 -21.85
CA PRO A 384 -15.67 61.58 -21.12
C PRO A 384 -16.86 61.27 -20.19
N TRP A 385 -17.49 60.08 -20.24
CA TRP A 385 -18.78 59.83 -19.57
C TRP A 385 -18.72 58.99 -18.27
N CYS A 386 -17.54 58.81 -17.68
CA CYS A 386 -17.37 57.91 -16.52
C CYS A 386 -17.47 58.62 -15.15
N TYR A 387 -17.73 59.93 -15.10
CA TYR A 387 -17.72 60.70 -13.86
C TYR A 387 -18.80 61.79 -13.86
N ASP A 388 -20.06 61.38 -13.97
CA ASP A 388 -21.17 62.23 -13.55
C ASP A 388 -21.34 62.06 -12.03
N PRO A 389 -21.16 63.11 -11.21
CA PRO A 389 -21.32 63.05 -9.76
C PRO A 389 -22.74 62.73 -9.29
N ASP A 390 -23.74 62.81 -10.17
CA ASP A 390 -25.17 62.70 -9.82
C ASP A 390 -25.81 61.33 -10.18
N TYR A 391 -25.01 60.30 -10.49
CA TYR A 391 -25.55 58.96 -10.81
C TYR A 391 -25.69 58.05 -9.59
N VAL A 392 -26.94 57.78 -9.17
CA VAL A 392 -27.31 56.86 -8.07
C VAL A 392 -27.94 55.56 -8.61
N PRO A 393 -27.29 54.38 -8.43
CA PRO A 393 -27.86 53.08 -8.81
C PRO A 393 -28.97 52.58 -7.87
N TRP A 394 -30.06 52.16 -8.51
CA TRP A 394 -31.42 51.85 -8.06
C TRP A 394 -31.67 50.59 -7.19
N TYR A 395 -30.87 50.29 -6.17
CA TYR A 395 -31.35 49.34 -5.15
C TYR A 395 -32.44 50.01 -4.29
N ASP A 396 -33.69 49.95 -4.77
CA ASP A 396 -34.91 49.90 -3.94
C ASP A 396 -36.15 49.66 -4.81
N SER A 397 -36.57 48.40 -4.92
CA SER A 397 -38.00 48.04 -4.93
C SER A 397 -38.14 46.55 -4.64
N GLU A 398 -38.74 46.21 -3.50
CA GLU A 398 -39.14 44.86 -3.12
C GLU A 398 -40.09 44.23 -4.16
N MET A 399 -39.96 42.93 -4.46
CA MET A 399 -41.06 41.96 -4.34
C MET A 399 -40.65 40.51 -4.67
N LYS A 400 -41.26 39.62 -3.86
CA LYS A 400 -41.25 38.16 -3.83
C LYS A 400 -41.63 37.50 -5.16
N SER A 401 -41.00 36.38 -5.52
CA SER A 401 -41.67 35.06 -5.65
C SER A 401 -40.73 33.93 -6.11
N LEU A 402 -40.94 32.78 -5.49
CA LEU A 402 -40.31 31.48 -5.70
C LEU A 402 -40.47 30.93 -7.15
N ARG A 403 -39.46 30.24 -7.69
CA ARG A 403 -39.40 28.77 -7.86
C ARG A 403 -38.36 28.31 -8.90
N VAL A 404 -37.83 27.12 -8.63
CA VAL A 404 -37.12 26.15 -9.48
C VAL A 404 -35.59 26.31 -9.58
N TYR A 405 -34.90 25.65 -8.64
CA TYR A 405 -33.52 25.20 -8.81
C TYR A 405 -33.46 24.16 -9.95
N ARG A 406 -32.86 24.52 -11.09
CA ARG A 406 -32.18 23.57 -11.96
C ARG A 406 -30.71 23.52 -11.55
N GLN A 407 -30.21 22.31 -11.28
CA GLN A 407 -28.80 22.06 -11.09
C GLN A 407 -28.06 22.28 -12.42
N ASP A 408 -27.44 23.45 -12.59
CA ASP A 408 -26.50 23.65 -13.68
C ASP A 408 -25.13 23.07 -13.31
N LYS A 409 -24.65 22.16 -14.16
CA LYS A 409 -23.28 21.64 -14.16
C LYS A 409 -22.31 22.81 -14.29
N VAL A 410 -21.48 23.03 -13.28
CA VAL A 410 -20.40 24.02 -13.35
C VAL A 410 -19.34 23.51 -14.34
N GLU A 411 -19.15 24.25 -15.43
CA GLU A 411 -18.07 24.00 -16.39
C GLU A 411 -16.70 24.20 -15.74
N ILE A 412 -15.86 23.17 -15.83
CA ILE A 412 -14.46 23.18 -15.40
C ILE A 412 -13.69 24.12 -16.32
N LYS A 413 -13.32 25.33 -15.83
CA LYS A 413 -12.39 26.21 -16.54
C LYS A 413 -11.00 25.56 -16.62
N LYS A 414 -10.64 25.07 -17.81
CA LYS A 414 -9.25 24.72 -18.14
C LYS A 414 -8.46 26.02 -18.32
N VAL A 415 -7.58 26.33 -17.38
CA VAL A 415 -6.61 27.40 -17.55
C VAL A 415 -5.42 26.84 -18.32
N THR A 416 -5.23 27.29 -19.55
CA THR A 416 -3.97 27.09 -20.28
C THR A 416 -2.92 28.03 -19.68
N LEU A 417 -1.90 27.45 -19.06
CA LEU A 417 -0.71 28.18 -18.64
C LEU A 417 -0.05 28.79 -19.88
N ASP A 418 0.07 30.11 -19.91
CA ASP A 418 0.74 30.86 -20.98
C ASP A 418 2.21 30.41 -21.08
N THR A 419 2.55 29.78 -22.21
CA THR A 419 3.83 29.08 -22.45
C THR A 419 4.92 30.00 -22.98
N SER A 420 4.68 31.30 -23.06
CA SER A 420 5.63 32.23 -23.65
C SER A 420 6.51 32.89 -22.57
N SER A 421 7.77 32.46 -22.51
CA SER A 421 8.94 33.20 -21.97
C SER A 421 9.37 33.13 -20.47
N ARG A 422 8.86 32.24 -19.62
CA ARG A 422 9.40 32.03 -18.24
C ARG A 422 9.93 30.61 -18.00
N LYS A 423 11.16 30.46 -17.50
CA LYS A 423 11.73 29.17 -17.00
C LYS A 423 11.09 28.83 -15.64
N MET A 424 9.84 28.38 -15.69
CA MET A 424 9.09 27.87 -14.53
C MET A 424 9.73 26.57 -14.00
N GLY A 425 9.40 26.19 -12.76
CA GLY A 425 9.87 24.99 -12.03
C GLY A 425 9.55 23.66 -12.73
N PRO A 426 9.67 22.51 -12.03
CA PRO A 426 9.41 21.21 -12.65
C PRO A 426 8.01 21.17 -13.29
N ARG A 427 7.94 20.96 -14.60
CA ARG A 427 6.67 20.97 -15.35
C ARG A 427 5.82 19.73 -15.06
N LYS A 428 6.44 18.64 -14.61
CA LYS A 428 5.82 17.35 -14.35
C LYS A 428 6.38 16.70 -13.10
N LEU A 429 5.48 16.14 -12.31
CA LEU A 429 5.81 15.46 -11.06
C LEU A 429 5.34 14.01 -11.13
N LEU A 430 6.19 13.10 -10.65
CA LEU A 430 5.82 11.72 -10.38
C LEU A 430 5.62 11.57 -8.87
N VAL A 431 4.42 11.12 -8.47
CA VAL A 431 4.09 10.85 -7.07
C VAL A 431 3.88 9.36 -6.90
N CYS A 432 4.61 8.77 -5.97
CA CYS A 432 4.62 7.34 -5.74
C CYS A 432 4.31 6.99 -4.28
N ALA A 433 3.85 5.77 -4.08
CA ALA A 433 3.84 5.12 -2.77
C ALA A 433 4.04 3.59 -2.94
N PRO A 434 4.48 2.86 -1.89
CA PRO A 434 4.56 1.40 -1.95
C PRO A 434 3.21 0.70 -2.15
N SER A 435 2.12 1.26 -1.61
CA SER A 435 0.79 0.63 -1.62
C SER A 435 -0.26 1.44 -2.40
N ASN A 436 -1.25 0.74 -2.98
CA ASN A 436 -2.38 1.37 -3.67
C ASN A 436 -3.19 2.29 -2.75
N ALA A 437 -3.41 1.88 -1.49
CA ALA A 437 -4.17 2.66 -0.52
C ALA A 437 -3.50 4.02 -0.21
N ALA A 438 -2.17 4.03 -0.06
CA ALA A 438 -1.42 5.26 0.21
C ALA A 438 -1.48 6.24 -0.97
N ILE A 439 -1.25 5.76 -2.20
CA ILE A 439 -1.30 6.64 -3.37
C ILE A 439 -2.73 7.14 -3.64
N ASP A 440 -3.75 6.31 -3.46
CA ASP A 440 -5.15 6.70 -3.63
C ASP A 440 -5.57 7.77 -2.59
N ALA A 441 -5.02 7.73 -1.37
CA ALA A 441 -5.23 8.78 -0.37
C ALA A 441 -4.67 10.14 -0.82
N ILE A 442 -3.52 10.15 -1.49
CA ILE A 442 -2.95 11.38 -2.09
C ILE A 442 -3.83 11.87 -3.25
N VAL A 443 -4.24 10.96 -4.15
CA VAL A 443 -5.10 11.31 -5.30
C VAL A 443 -6.40 11.96 -4.84
N ARG A 444 -7.06 11.41 -3.81
CA ARG A 444 -8.29 12.02 -3.26
C ARG A 444 -8.08 13.46 -2.79
N LYS A 445 -6.95 13.74 -2.12
CA LYS A 445 -6.63 15.11 -1.67
C LYS A 445 -6.34 16.06 -2.83
N LEU A 446 -5.72 15.57 -3.91
CA LEU A 446 -5.46 16.38 -5.10
C LEU A 446 -6.74 16.74 -5.87
N VAL A 447 -7.77 15.89 -5.84
CA VAL A 447 -8.98 16.05 -6.67
C VAL A 447 -10.17 16.63 -5.91
N ARG A 448 -10.21 16.53 -4.57
CA ARG A 448 -11.29 17.08 -3.74
C ARG A 448 -11.57 18.55 -4.08
N ASN A 449 -12.85 18.93 -4.01
CA ASN A 449 -13.32 20.23 -4.49
C ASN A 449 -12.58 21.40 -3.79
N PRO A 450 -11.89 22.26 -4.54
CA PRO A 450 -11.26 23.48 -4.02
C PRO A 450 -12.17 24.37 -3.18
N THR A 451 -13.48 24.44 -3.51
CA THR A 451 -14.41 25.36 -2.86
C THR A 451 -14.82 24.93 -1.45
N THR A 452 -14.63 23.67 -1.07
CA THR A 452 -14.82 23.21 0.32
C THR A 452 -13.56 23.34 1.17
N GLY A 453 -12.45 23.83 0.60
CA GLY A 453 -11.17 24.06 1.31
C GLY A 453 -10.38 22.80 1.66
N GLU A 454 -10.84 21.60 1.25
CA GLU A 454 -10.23 20.32 1.62
C GLU A 454 -9.44 19.62 0.51
N GLY A 455 -9.30 20.22 -0.67
CA GLY A 455 -8.57 19.62 -1.79
C GLY A 455 -8.04 20.60 -2.83
N GLY A 456 -7.35 20.05 -3.83
CA GLY A 456 -6.64 20.83 -4.85
C GLY A 456 -5.24 21.28 -4.41
N ILE A 457 -4.60 22.06 -5.27
CA ILE A 457 -3.27 22.65 -5.04
C ILE A 457 -3.36 24.18 -5.18
N LEU A 458 -2.39 24.88 -4.61
CA LEU A 458 -2.30 26.34 -4.69
C LEU A 458 -1.48 26.75 -5.92
N ASP A 459 -1.99 27.73 -6.68
CA ASP A 459 -1.27 28.36 -7.79
C ASP A 459 -0.30 29.46 -7.33
N ASN A 460 0.34 30.13 -8.29
CA ASN A 460 1.28 31.22 -8.05
C ASN A 460 0.67 32.46 -7.35
N THR A 461 -0.66 32.61 -7.36
CA THR A 461 -1.40 33.67 -6.67
C THR A 461 -1.95 33.23 -5.32
N GLY A 462 -1.75 31.95 -4.95
CA GLY A 462 -2.30 31.37 -3.72
C GLY A 462 -3.77 31.00 -3.82
N ASN A 463 -4.33 30.88 -5.03
CA ASN A 463 -5.68 30.40 -5.28
C ASN A 463 -5.68 28.89 -5.49
N TYR A 464 -6.76 28.22 -5.05
CA TYR A 464 -6.89 26.78 -5.23
C TYR A 464 -7.34 26.43 -6.65
N TYR A 465 -6.73 25.39 -7.22
CA TYR A 465 -7.18 24.76 -8.45
C TYR A 465 -6.95 23.25 -8.43
N SER A 466 -7.64 22.53 -9.32
CA SER A 466 -7.44 21.09 -9.51
C SER A 466 -6.44 20.84 -10.65
N PRO A 467 -5.31 20.14 -10.40
CA PRO A 467 -4.30 19.90 -11.41
C PRO A 467 -4.73 18.84 -12.43
N THR A 468 -4.11 18.85 -13.62
CA THR A 468 -4.27 17.72 -14.55
C THR A 468 -3.47 16.53 -14.04
N LEU A 469 -4.18 15.47 -13.61
CA LEU A 469 -3.55 14.27 -13.05
C LEU A 469 -3.96 12.97 -13.73
N VAL A 470 -3.13 11.96 -13.56
CA VAL A 470 -3.35 10.59 -14.02
C VAL A 470 -2.99 9.62 -12.91
N ARG A 471 -3.89 8.67 -12.60
CA ARG A 471 -3.60 7.52 -11.74
C ARG A 471 -3.22 6.32 -12.61
N ALA A 472 -1.94 5.93 -12.64
CA ALA A 472 -1.46 4.81 -13.42
C ALA A 472 -1.46 3.51 -12.59
N GLY A 473 -1.85 2.40 -13.21
CA GLY A 473 -1.92 1.07 -12.60
C GLY A 473 -3.34 0.47 -12.61
N PRO A 474 -3.47 -0.87 -12.57
CA PRO A 474 -4.75 -1.55 -12.72
C PRO A 474 -5.61 -1.51 -11.45
N ASN A 475 -4.99 -1.41 -10.28
CA ASN A 475 -5.67 -1.46 -8.99
C ASN A 475 -5.77 -0.05 -8.40
N PHE A 476 -7.00 0.43 -8.24
CA PHE A 476 -7.34 1.70 -7.60
C PHE A 476 -8.73 1.57 -6.99
N HIS A 477 -9.03 2.43 -6.01
CA HIS A 477 -10.36 2.47 -5.42
C HIS A 477 -11.42 2.93 -6.47
N PRO A 478 -12.64 2.34 -6.50
CA PRO A 478 -13.64 2.61 -7.54
C PRO A 478 -14.02 4.09 -7.74
N ASP A 479 -13.97 4.90 -6.66
CA ASP A 479 -14.20 6.36 -6.71
C ASP A 479 -13.17 7.13 -7.54
N LEU A 480 -11.99 6.54 -7.81
CA LEU A 480 -10.92 7.14 -8.61
C LEU A 480 -10.90 6.65 -10.06
N HIS A 481 -11.89 5.86 -10.47
CA HIS A 481 -11.95 5.26 -11.81
C HIS A 481 -11.76 6.28 -12.93
N ASP A 482 -12.39 7.45 -12.81
CA ASP A 482 -12.36 8.49 -13.83
C ASP A 482 -10.99 9.18 -13.98
N LEU A 483 -10.11 8.98 -13.00
CA LEU A 483 -8.74 9.51 -12.98
C LEU A 483 -7.72 8.49 -13.48
N SER A 484 -8.13 7.23 -13.65
CA SER A 484 -7.25 6.16 -14.09
C SER A 484 -6.75 6.41 -15.52
N LEU A 485 -5.50 6.00 -15.78
CA LEU A 485 -4.91 6.10 -17.12
C LEU A 485 -5.74 5.32 -18.16
N GLU A 486 -6.24 4.15 -17.77
CA GLU A 486 -7.03 3.29 -18.65
C GLU A 486 -8.37 3.93 -19.04
N TYR A 487 -9.09 4.50 -18.08
CA TYR A 487 -10.34 5.19 -18.38
C TYR A 487 -10.14 6.40 -19.29
N LYS A 488 -9.12 7.23 -19.00
CA LYS A 488 -8.78 8.40 -19.83
C LYS A 488 -8.39 7.99 -21.25
N LEU A 489 -7.67 6.87 -21.38
CA LEU A 489 -7.30 6.29 -22.66
C LEU A 489 -8.53 5.83 -23.45
N GLN A 490 -9.45 5.09 -22.82
CA GLN A 490 -10.70 4.64 -23.44
C GLN A 490 -11.54 5.83 -23.93
N GLN A 491 -11.72 6.86 -23.10
CA GLN A 491 -12.42 8.08 -23.51
C GLN A 491 -11.74 8.79 -24.68
N ARG A 492 -10.41 8.90 -24.67
CA ARG A 492 -9.65 9.58 -25.74
C ARG A 492 -9.69 8.80 -27.05
N LEU A 493 -9.61 7.47 -27.00
CA LEU A 493 -9.75 6.60 -28.18
C LEU A 493 -11.14 6.71 -28.80
N GLN A 494 -12.20 6.65 -27.98
CA GLN A 494 -13.58 6.83 -28.45
C GLN A 494 -13.78 8.21 -29.10
N ARG A 495 -13.26 9.28 -28.49
CA ARG A 495 -13.32 10.64 -29.05
C ARG A 495 -12.55 10.77 -30.37
N ASN A 496 -11.52 9.97 -30.57
CA ASN A 496 -10.75 9.91 -31.81
C ASN A 496 -11.36 8.93 -32.84
N GLY A 497 -12.53 8.33 -32.57
CA GLY A 497 -13.22 7.41 -33.47
C GLY A 497 -12.68 5.97 -33.48
N PHE A 498 -11.88 5.58 -32.49
CA PHE A 498 -11.35 4.22 -32.37
C PHE A 498 -12.13 3.40 -31.35
N ASP A 499 -12.37 2.12 -31.65
CA ASP A 499 -12.86 1.13 -30.68
C ASP A 499 -11.77 0.81 -29.65
N PRO A 500 -11.96 1.09 -28.35
CA PRO A 500 -10.97 0.81 -27.31
C PRO A 500 -10.56 -0.66 -27.19
N LYS A 501 -11.45 -1.60 -27.56
CA LYS A 501 -11.20 -3.05 -27.44
C LYS A 501 -10.38 -3.59 -28.60
N ASN A 502 -10.59 -3.09 -29.82
CA ASN A 502 -9.94 -3.57 -31.05
C ASN A 502 -8.92 -2.60 -31.65
N CYS A 503 -8.44 -1.64 -30.87
CA CYS A 503 -7.46 -0.65 -31.33
C CYS A 503 -6.06 -1.27 -31.53
N LYS A 504 -5.36 -0.88 -32.60
CA LYS A 504 -3.95 -1.23 -32.81
C LYS A 504 -3.10 -0.75 -31.63
N GLN A 505 -2.19 -1.59 -31.16
CA GLN A 505 -1.32 -1.28 -30.00
C GLN A 505 -0.52 0.01 -30.18
N GLU A 506 -0.07 0.33 -31.40
CA GLU A 506 0.67 1.55 -31.71
C GLU A 506 -0.17 2.81 -31.45
N ILE A 507 -1.43 2.84 -31.91
CA ILE A 507 -2.35 3.96 -31.72
C ILE A 507 -2.68 4.12 -30.23
N ARG A 508 -2.90 3.00 -29.56
CA ARG A 508 -3.14 2.95 -28.12
C ARG A 508 -1.97 3.58 -27.36
N GLN A 509 -0.73 3.16 -27.66
CA GLN A 509 0.49 3.70 -27.05
C GLN A 509 0.69 5.19 -27.35
N GLN A 510 0.48 5.63 -28.59
CA GLN A 510 0.57 7.04 -28.97
C GLN A 510 -0.45 7.90 -28.22
N THR A 511 -1.69 7.41 -28.09
CA THR A 511 -2.76 8.12 -27.37
C THR A 511 -2.46 8.20 -25.87
N GLN A 512 -1.98 7.10 -25.30
CA GLN A 512 -1.57 7.03 -23.90
C GLN A 512 -0.42 7.99 -23.60
N TRP A 513 0.58 8.05 -24.47
CA TRP A 513 1.70 8.99 -24.36
C TRP A 513 1.22 10.44 -24.37
N LYS A 514 0.29 10.81 -25.27
CA LYS A 514 -0.31 12.16 -25.28
C LYS A 514 -1.00 12.49 -23.96
N ILE A 515 -1.76 11.55 -23.37
CA ILE A 515 -2.43 11.76 -22.07
C ILE A 515 -1.40 12.04 -20.97
N LEU A 516 -0.32 11.25 -20.92
CA LEU A 516 0.76 11.42 -19.95
C LEU A 516 1.57 12.71 -20.20
N GLN A 517 1.69 13.15 -21.45
CA GLN A 517 2.31 14.42 -21.82
C GLN A 517 1.43 15.63 -21.45
N GLU A 518 0.11 15.52 -21.48
CA GLU A 518 -0.83 16.58 -21.07
C GLU A 518 -1.00 16.67 -19.53
N SER A 519 -0.67 15.61 -18.78
CA SER A 519 -0.79 15.60 -17.31
C SER A 519 0.36 16.30 -16.59
N GLN A 520 0.07 17.14 -15.60
CA GLN A 520 1.05 17.75 -14.70
C GLN A 520 1.54 16.76 -13.63
N ILE A 521 0.65 15.89 -13.14
CA ILE A 521 0.94 14.96 -12.05
C ILE A 521 0.61 13.53 -12.48
N VAL A 522 1.57 12.62 -12.34
CA VAL A 522 1.33 11.18 -12.51
C VAL A 522 1.47 10.50 -11.16
N CYS A 523 0.43 9.79 -10.74
CA CYS A 523 0.37 9.05 -9.48
C CYS A 523 0.40 7.54 -9.78
N ALA A 524 1.35 6.81 -9.18
CA ALA A 524 1.51 5.37 -9.39
C ALA A 524 2.07 4.68 -8.13
N THR A 525 2.01 3.35 -8.06
CA THR A 525 2.82 2.64 -7.05
C THR A 525 4.28 2.53 -7.52
N LEU A 526 5.21 2.28 -6.60
CA LEU A 526 6.64 2.10 -6.93
C LEU A 526 6.85 1.05 -8.02
N SER A 527 6.21 -0.11 -7.89
CA SER A 527 6.28 -1.18 -8.90
C SER A 527 5.67 -0.74 -10.24
N VAL A 528 4.49 -0.09 -10.25
CA VAL A 528 3.84 0.33 -11.51
C VAL A 528 4.70 1.32 -12.31
N CYS A 529 5.58 2.09 -11.67
CA CYS A 529 6.52 2.98 -12.38
C CYS A 529 7.44 2.24 -13.37
N GLY A 530 7.70 0.96 -13.13
CA GLY A 530 8.49 0.08 -14.01
C GLY A 530 7.65 -0.65 -15.06
N SER A 531 6.38 -0.30 -15.24
CA SER A 531 5.51 -0.95 -16.22
C SER A 531 5.86 -0.49 -17.65
N LYS A 532 5.53 -1.32 -18.65
CA LYS A 532 5.80 -1.02 -20.07
C LYS A 532 5.13 0.30 -20.48
N GLU A 533 3.96 0.58 -19.91
CA GLU A 533 3.19 1.80 -20.09
C GLU A 533 4.01 3.06 -19.78
N LEU A 534 4.67 3.11 -18.63
CA LEU A 534 5.44 4.28 -18.20
C LEU A 534 6.86 4.29 -18.77
N ILE A 535 7.50 3.14 -18.94
CA ILE A 535 8.83 3.05 -19.57
C ILE A 535 8.78 3.43 -21.05
N SER A 536 7.67 3.14 -21.76
CA SER A 536 7.51 3.49 -23.18
C SER A 536 7.70 4.99 -23.46
N ILE A 537 7.48 5.84 -22.45
CA ILE A 537 7.75 7.27 -22.48
C ILE A 537 9.22 7.57 -22.80
N LEU A 538 10.15 6.85 -22.17
CA LEU A 538 11.59 7.04 -22.38
C LEU A 538 12.01 6.62 -23.79
N ASN A 539 11.48 5.50 -24.27
CA ASN A 539 11.88 4.92 -25.55
C ASN A 539 11.46 5.77 -26.77
N GLN A 540 10.33 6.48 -26.68
CA GLN A 540 9.91 7.39 -27.75
C GLN A 540 10.78 8.65 -27.82
N ASN A 541 11.25 9.15 -26.67
CA ASN A 541 12.19 10.28 -26.62
C ASN A 541 13.51 9.94 -27.34
N SER A 542 14.06 8.74 -27.10
CA SER A 542 15.29 8.27 -27.77
C SER A 542 15.12 8.13 -29.29
N ARG A 543 13.95 7.68 -29.75
CA ARG A 543 13.63 7.57 -31.19
C ARG A 543 13.46 8.93 -31.87
N MET A 544 12.86 9.91 -31.20
CA MET A 544 12.70 11.28 -31.74
C MET A 544 14.03 12.04 -31.78
N GLN A 545 14.92 11.83 -30.82
CA GLN A 545 16.28 12.38 -30.84
C GLN A 545 17.12 11.80 -32.00
N ALA A 546 17.03 10.48 -32.23
CA ALA A 546 17.71 9.83 -33.34
C ALA A 546 17.20 10.28 -34.73
N ALA A 547 15.95 10.73 -34.81
CA ALA A 547 15.32 11.22 -36.05
C ALA A 547 15.55 12.72 -36.34
N GLY A 548 16.43 13.40 -35.59
CA GLY A 548 16.82 14.79 -35.86
C GLY A 548 15.75 15.86 -35.55
N GLY A 549 14.60 15.46 -35.01
CA GLY A 549 13.47 16.33 -34.67
C GLY A 549 13.20 16.44 -33.16
N GLY A 550 14.22 16.17 -32.33
CA GLY A 550 14.06 16.16 -30.88
C GLY A 550 13.76 17.54 -30.32
N ASP A 551 12.54 17.72 -29.80
CA ASP A 551 12.28 18.79 -28.84
C ASP A 551 13.20 18.57 -27.61
N LYS A 552 13.79 19.64 -27.09
CA LYS A 552 14.67 19.56 -25.89
C LYS A 552 13.87 19.15 -24.63
N ASP A 553 12.55 19.23 -24.70
CA ASP A 553 11.62 18.89 -23.62
C ASP A 553 11.15 17.41 -23.72
N ALA A 554 12.12 16.48 -23.63
CA ALA A 554 11.81 15.06 -23.43
C ALA A 554 10.93 14.88 -22.19
N LEU A 555 9.90 14.02 -22.26
CA LEU A 555 9.01 13.74 -21.13
C LEU A 555 9.80 13.01 -20.00
N SER A 556 10.43 13.76 -19.10
CA SER A 556 11.14 13.28 -17.91
C SER A 556 10.40 13.68 -16.64
N PHE A 557 10.47 12.84 -15.61
CA PHE A 557 10.03 13.18 -14.27
C PHE A 557 11.23 13.68 -13.47
N ASP A 558 11.59 14.94 -13.68
CA ASP A 558 12.72 15.56 -12.97
C ASP A 558 12.57 15.48 -11.45
N THR A 559 11.32 15.43 -10.94
CA THR A 559 11.02 15.27 -9.52
C THR A 559 10.15 14.05 -9.26
N VAL A 560 10.59 13.23 -8.32
CA VAL A 560 9.86 12.07 -7.78
C VAL A 560 9.60 12.30 -6.30
N ILE A 561 8.34 12.21 -5.89
CA ILE A 561 7.90 12.27 -4.49
C ILE A 561 7.41 10.89 -4.09
N ILE A 562 7.91 10.34 -2.99
CA ILE A 562 7.53 9.01 -2.49
C ILE A 562 6.94 9.16 -1.09
N ASP A 563 5.64 8.88 -0.93
CA ASP A 563 5.00 8.77 0.38
C ASP A 563 5.17 7.36 0.96
N GLU A 564 5.10 7.25 2.28
CA GLU A 564 5.38 6.02 3.03
C GLU A 564 6.71 5.34 2.62
N ALA A 565 7.73 6.16 2.34
CA ALA A 565 9.05 5.73 1.83
C ALA A 565 9.81 4.77 2.76
N SER A 566 9.42 4.66 4.04
CA SER A 566 9.98 3.72 5.00
C SER A 566 9.41 2.30 4.90
N GLN A 567 8.32 2.09 4.14
CA GLN A 567 7.63 0.81 3.99
C GLN A 567 8.03 0.02 2.72
N GLY A 568 8.91 0.58 1.88
CA GLY A 568 9.41 -0.10 0.68
C GLY A 568 10.86 -0.56 0.87
N VAL A 569 11.23 -1.69 0.25
CA VAL A 569 12.65 -2.06 0.15
C VAL A 569 13.36 -1.03 -0.73
N GLU A 570 14.67 -0.90 -0.52
CA GLU A 570 15.47 0.07 -1.25
C GLU A 570 15.38 -0.13 -2.78
N LEU A 571 15.35 -1.37 -3.25
CA LEU A 571 15.27 -1.68 -4.69
C LEU A 571 13.97 -1.18 -5.33
N SER A 572 12.83 -1.24 -4.63
CA SER A 572 11.57 -0.71 -5.16
C SER A 572 11.63 0.81 -5.33
N THR A 573 12.44 1.51 -4.53
CA THR A 573 12.61 2.97 -4.58
C THR A 573 13.42 3.40 -5.81
N LEU A 574 14.25 2.52 -6.37
CA LEU A 574 15.05 2.81 -7.57
C LEU A 574 14.21 2.83 -8.86
N ILE A 575 13.10 2.07 -8.89
CA ILE A 575 12.24 1.90 -10.08
C ILE A 575 11.81 3.26 -10.69
N PRO A 576 11.18 4.19 -9.93
CA PRO A 576 10.77 5.47 -10.49
C PRO A 576 11.94 6.39 -10.90
N LEU A 577 13.14 6.20 -10.35
CA LEU A 577 14.27 7.10 -10.61
C LEU A 577 14.78 6.99 -12.04
N LYS A 578 14.58 5.84 -12.67
CA LYS A 578 14.87 5.57 -14.09
C LYS A 578 14.17 6.53 -15.04
N LEU A 579 13.07 7.14 -14.61
CA LEU A 579 12.26 8.02 -15.43
C LEU A 579 12.81 9.46 -15.49
N GLY A 580 14.11 9.64 -15.24
CA GLY A 580 14.83 10.92 -15.36
C GLY A 580 14.87 11.75 -14.07
N CYS A 581 14.81 11.11 -12.91
CA CYS A 581 14.74 11.81 -11.62
C CYS A 581 16.05 12.56 -11.29
N LYS A 582 15.94 13.86 -11.04
CA LYS A 582 17.02 14.74 -10.55
C LYS A 582 16.79 15.21 -9.12
N ARG A 583 15.55 15.10 -8.64
CA ARG A 583 15.11 15.51 -7.31
C ARG A 583 14.22 14.43 -6.72
N LEU A 584 14.69 13.82 -5.63
CA LEU A 584 13.97 12.77 -4.92
C LEU A 584 13.52 13.29 -3.55
N ILE A 585 12.22 13.23 -3.28
CA ILE A 585 11.64 13.62 -2.00
C ILE A 585 11.06 12.36 -1.37
N LEU A 586 11.67 11.89 -0.28
CA LEU A 586 11.22 10.72 0.47
C LEU A 586 10.48 11.20 1.71
N VAL A 587 9.19 10.86 1.80
CA VAL A 587 8.33 11.16 2.95
C VAL A 587 7.95 9.84 3.60
N GLY A 588 8.24 9.67 4.89
CA GLY A 588 7.99 8.41 5.57
C GLY A 588 8.16 8.50 7.08
N ASP A 589 8.04 7.38 7.76
CA ASP A 589 8.33 7.29 9.19
C ASP A 589 9.21 6.08 9.50
N PRO A 590 10.53 6.28 9.71
CA PRO A 590 11.47 5.19 9.99
C PRO A 590 11.26 4.54 11.36
N LYS A 591 10.45 5.14 12.24
CA LYS A 591 10.10 4.63 13.57
C LYS A 591 8.83 3.77 13.57
N GLN A 592 8.14 3.64 12.43
CA GLN A 592 7.03 2.70 12.20
C GLN A 592 7.53 1.45 11.45
N LEU A 593 6.61 0.61 10.96
CA LEU A 593 6.91 -0.68 10.35
C LEU A 593 7.92 -0.57 9.18
N PRO A 594 8.89 -1.51 9.10
CA PRO A 594 9.81 -1.58 7.96
C PRO A 594 9.13 -2.15 6.72
N ALA A 595 9.90 -2.31 5.65
CA ALA A 595 9.45 -3.04 4.48
C ALA A 595 9.12 -4.51 4.82
N THR A 596 8.06 -5.03 4.23
CA THR A 596 7.71 -6.46 4.36
C THR A 596 8.65 -7.28 3.51
N VAL A 597 9.53 -8.05 4.16
CA VAL A 597 10.46 -8.98 3.54
C VAL A 597 10.09 -10.39 3.98
N LEU A 598 10.03 -11.33 3.04
CA LEU A 598 9.68 -12.72 3.33
C LEU A 598 10.87 -13.48 3.93
N SER A 599 12.07 -13.28 3.38
CA SER A 599 13.28 -14.01 3.76
C SER A 599 13.85 -13.49 5.09
N ARG A 600 13.81 -14.33 6.13
CA ARG A 600 14.45 -14.01 7.43
C ARG A 600 15.95 -13.78 7.30
N ARG A 601 16.63 -14.55 6.45
CA ARG A 601 18.06 -14.39 6.15
C ARG A 601 18.36 -13.03 5.52
N ALA A 602 17.48 -12.55 4.64
CA ALA A 602 17.61 -11.22 4.06
C ALA A 602 17.41 -10.12 5.13
N ILE A 603 16.45 -10.30 6.04
CA ILE A 603 16.23 -9.39 7.19
C ILE A 603 17.45 -9.35 8.12
N GLU A 604 18.08 -10.48 8.42
CA GLU A 604 19.30 -10.54 9.24
C GLU A 604 20.42 -9.70 8.63
N ARG A 605 20.53 -9.71 7.30
CA ARG A 605 21.47 -8.88 6.53
C ARG A 605 20.93 -7.48 6.22
N LYS A 606 19.81 -7.08 6.84
CA LYS A 606 19.18 -5.76 6.77
C LYS A 606 18.63 -5.34 5.41
N TYR A 607 18.13 -6.30 4.63
CA TYR A 607 17.39 -6.03 3.39
C TYR A 607 16.05 -5.31 3.64
N ASP A 608 15.52 -5.39 4.87
CA ASP A 608 14.30 -4.70 5.32
C ASP A 608 14.48 -3.20 5.60
N ILE A 609 15.72 -2.70 5.55
CA ILE A 609 16.03 -1.27 5.67
C ILE A 609 15.68 -0.56 4.37
N SER A 610 14.78 0.42 4.47
CA SER A 610 14.41 1.30 3.35
C SER A 610 15.54 2.27 2.98
N LEU A 611 15.51 2.78 1.74
CA LEU A 611 16.42 3.85 1.30
C LEU A 611 16.40 5.05 2.26
N PHE A 612 15.21 5.43 2.73
CA PHE A 612 15.04 6.51 3.71
C PHE A 612 15.90 6.28 4.96
N GLN A 613 15.78 5.09 5.55
CA GLN A 613 16.50 4.72 6.78
C GLN A 613 18.01 4.66 6.53
N ARG A 614 18.47 4.08 5.41
CA ARG A 614 19.90 4.01 5.10
C ARG A 614 20.51 5.40 4.94
N LEU A 615 19.83 6.31 4.23
CA LEU A 615 20.29 7.70 4.05
C LEU A 615 20.30 8.47 5.38
N GLN A 616 19.28 8.27 6.24
CA GLN A 616 19.29 8.81 7.59
C GLN A 616 20.49 8.31 8.40
N MET A 617 20.76 7.00 8.38
CA MET A 617 21.90 6.39 9.07
C MET A 617 23.25 6.84 8.52
N SER A 618 23.31 7.25 7.24
CA SER A 618 24.53 7.77 6.62
C SER A 618 24.78 9.26 6.90
N GLY A 619 23.89 9.92 7.66
CA GLY A 619 24.01 11.30 8.13
C GLY A 619 23.27 12.33 7.26
N HIS A 620 22.38 11.91 6.36
CA HIS A 620 21.53 12.85 5.63
C HIS A 620 20.60 13.59 6.60
N GLN A 621 20.42 14.89 6.38
CA GLN A 621 19.51 15.70 7.17
C GLN A 621 18.07 15.21 6.96
N VAL A 622 17.37 14.98 8.07
CA VAL A 622 15.96 14.60 8.08
C VAL A 622 15.18 15.75 8.69
N ILE A 623 14.18 16.26 7.96
CA ILE A 623 13.24 17.25 8.49
C ILE A 623 12.07 16.49 9.10
N MET A 624 11.91 16.58 10.42
CA MET A 624 10.78 15.97 11.12
C MET A 624 9.59 16.94 11.20
N LEU A 625 8.41 16.47 10.80
CA LEU A 625 7.16 17.16 11.06
C LEU A 625 6.81 17.01 12.55
N SER A 626 6.86 18.10 13.31
CA SER A 626 6.89 18.04 14.78
C SER A 626 5.54 18.27 15.46
N VAL A 627 4.45 18.55 14.72
CA VAL A 627 3.12 18.82 15.31
C VAL A 627 2.11 17.77 14.86
N GLN A 628 1.47 17.07 15.80
CA GLN A 628 0.43 16.07 15.56
C GLN A 628 -0.98 16.65 15.75
N TYR A 629 -1.90 16.25 14.87
CA TYR A 629 -3.28 16.74 14.79
C TYR A 629 -4.33 15.62 15.01
N ARG A 630 -3.90 14.43 15.46
CA ARG A 630 -4.70 13.21 15.50
C ARG A 630 -5.09 12.80 16.92
N MET A 631 -4.11 12.53 17.76
CA MET A 631 -4.27 11.82 19.03
C MET A 631 -4.64 12.79 20.15
N HIS A 632 -5.44 12.32 21.11
CA HIS A 632 -5.58 12.96 22.40
C HIS A 632 -4.20 13.05 23.11
N PRO A 633 -3.88 14.14 23.85
CA PRO A 633 -2.57 14.33 24.51
C PRO A 633 -2.12 13.17 25.41
N GLN A 634 -3.06 12.53 26.12
CA GLN A 634 -2.74 11.34 26.94
C GLN A 634 -2.33 10.11 26.12
N ILE A 635 -2.73 10.04 24.85
CA ILE A 635 -2.31 8.98 23.92
C ILE A 635 -0.97 9.36 23.28
N SER A 636 -0.80 10.61 22.82
CA SER A 636 0.41 11.06 22.10
C SER A 636 1.64 11.21 23.00
N ALA A 637 1.46 11.51 24.28
CA ALA A 637 2.58 11.81 25.18
C ALA A 637 3.58 10.65 25.34
N PHE A 638 3.10 9.39 25.43
CA PHE A 638 4.00 8.25 25.50
C PHE A 638 4.77 8.04 24.17
N PRO A 639 4.11 7.91 23.00
CA PRO A 639 4.82 7.82 21.73
C PRO A 639 5.79 8.97 21.47
N SER A 640 5.40 10.21 21.79
CA SER A 640 6.25 11.40 21.65
C SER A 640 7.56 11.24 22.42
N LYS A 641 7.46 11.02 23.74
CA LYS A 641 8.64 10.88 24.60
C LYS A 641 9.47 9.64 24.27
N HIS A 642 8.80 8.53 23.95
CA HIS A 642 9.46 7.23 23.84
C HIS A 642 10.03 7.00 22.44
N PHE A 643 9.32 7.29 21.36
CA PHE A 643 9.79 7.00 20.00
C PHE A 643 10.41 8.20 19.26
N TYR A 644 10.11 9.42 19.70
CA TYR A 644 10.48 10.67 19.03
C TYR A 644 11.15 11.69 19.97
N ASP A 645 11.80 11.20 21.04
CA ASP A 645 12.64 12.00 21.96
C ASP A 645 11.95 13.22 22.59
N GLY A 646 10.61 13.25 22.60
CA GLY A 646 9.80 14.37 23.10
C GLY A 646 9.60 15.53 22.11
N GLU A 647 10.07 15.39 20.87
CA GLU A 647 9.97 16.42 19.82
C GLU A 647 8.62 16.42 19.08
N LEU A 648 7.76 15.44 19.34
CA LEU A 648 6.40 15.39 18.79
C LEU A 648 5.43 16.14 19.70
N HIS A 649 4.95 17.29 19.25
CA HIS A 649 4.05 18.18 19.98
C HIS A 649 2.60 18.07 19.53
N ASP A 650 1.69 18.34 20.43
CA ASP A 650 0.26 18.37 20.14
C ASP A 650 -0.16 19.72 19.57
N TYR A 651 -1.08 19.72 18.60
CA TYR A 651 -1.71 20.96 18.14
C TYR A 651 -2.43 21.67 19.30
N LYS A 652 -2.26 22.99 19.41
CA LYS A 652 -2.76 23.81 20.53
C LYS A 652 -4.24 23.62 20.86
N ASP A 653 -5.08 23.40 19.84
CA ASP A 653 -6.54 23.23 20.00
C ASP A 653 -6.99 21.76 19.83
N ILE A 654 -6.07 20.79 19.96
CA ILE A 654 -6.38 19.37 19.76
C ILE A 654 -7.51 18.91 20.69
N LEU A 655 -7.53 19.37 21.94
CA LEU A 655 -8.53 19.01 22.95
C LEU A 655 -9.94 19.44 22.56
N LYS A 656 -10.09 20.57 21.83
CA LYS A 656 -11.41 20.99 21.33
C LYS A 656 -11.96 20.01 20.29
N THR A 657 -11.09 19.49 19.43
CA THR A 657 -11.44 18.48 18.40
C THR A 657 -11.51 17.05 18.94
N ARG A 658 -10.97 16.81 20.13
CA ARG A 658 -10.95 15.52 20.82
C ARG A 658 -11.77 15.51 22.09
N ALA A 659 -12.66 16.49 22.25
CA ALA A 659 -13.59 16.56 23.37
C ALA A 659 -14.29 15.20 23.51
N PRO A 660 -14.33 14.64 24.73
CA PRO A 660 -14.88 13.31 24.92
C PRO A 660 -16.38 13.37 24.62
N VAL A 661 -16.86 12.38 23.87
CA VAL A 661 -18.25 12.30 23.38
C VAL A 661 -19.27 12.21 24.53
N VAL A 662 -18.80 11.82 25.72
CA VAL A 662 -19.49 11.77 27.03
C VAL A 662 -18.46 12.33 28.03
N PRO A 663 -18.83 12.91 29.18
CA PRO A 663 -17.86 13.35 30.21
C PRO A 663 -17.30 12.15 31.02
N TRP A 664 -16.82 11.12 30.34
CA TRP A 664 -16.30 9.88 30.92
C TRP A 664 -14.80 9.89 31.26
N ASP A 665 -14.08 11.00 31.08
CA ASP A 665 -12.69 11.13 31.56
C ASP A 665 -12.57 10.95 33.08
N GLU A 666 -13.64 11.27 33.82
CA GLU A 666 -13.75 11.03 35.26
C GLU A 666 -13.94 9.54 35.62
N ILE A 667 -14.43 8.74 34.68
CA ILE A 667 -14.66 7.32 34.86
C ILE A 667 -13.36 6.58 34.47
N PRO A 668 -12.68 5.93 35.43
CA PRO A 668 -11.31 5.48 35.22
C PRO A 668 -11.13 4.52 34.02
N ILE A 669 -12.10 3.65 33.72
CA ILE A 669 -12.04 2.69 32.60
C ILE A 669 -12.22 3.33 31.21
N PHE A 670 -12.70 4.57 31.15
CA PHE A 670 -12.98 5.31 29.91
C PHE A 670 -11.99 6.43 29.64
N LYS A 671 -10.90 6.52 30.41
CA LYS A 671 -9.84 7.50 30.14
C LYS A 671 -9.31 7.33 28.70
N PRO A 672 -8.88 8.43 28.05
CA PRO A 672 -8.30 8.42 26.70
C PRO A 672 -7.18 7.40 26.47
N PHE A 673 -6.40 7.10 27.49
CA PHE A 673 -5.45 6.00 27.48
C PHE A 673 -5.68 5.13 28.69
N THR A 674 -5.87 3.82 28.50
CA THR A 674 -6.10 2.88 29.61
C THR A 674 -5.49 1.52 29.32
N PHE A 675 -4.86 0.90 30.33
CA PHE A 675 -4.27 -0.43 30.28
C PHE A 675 -5.03 -1.40 31.21
N PHE A 676 -5.71 -2.38 30.64
CA PHE A 676 -6.35 -3.49 31.34
C PHE A 676 -5.40 -4.68 31.43
N SER A 677 -4.88 -4.91 32.64
CA SER A 677 -4.11 -6.10 33.01
C SER A 677 -5.04 -7.28 33.22
N VAL A 678 -5.22 -8.10 32.21
CA VAL A 678 -6.01 -9.33 32.27
C VAL A 678 -5.08 -10.50 32.60
N ASN A 679 -5.25 -11.12 33.76
CA ASN A 679 -4.47 -12.30 34.13
C ASN A 679 -5.08 -13.57 33.51
N SER A 680 -4.78 -13.79 32.23
CA SER A 680 -5.19 -14.97 31.46
C SER A 680 -4.02 -15.63 30.76
N GLU A 681 -4.28 -16.82 30.22
CA GLU A 681 -3.33 -17.68 29.53
C GLU A 681 -3.62 -17.71 28.02
N GLU A 682 -2.55 -17.75 27.22
CA GLU A 682 -2.60 -17.93 25.76
C GLU A 682 -2.80 -19.40 25.40
N GLU A 683 -3.54 -19.64 24.31
CA GLU A 683 -3.71 -20.94 23.68
C GLU A 683 -2.87 -21.01 22.39
N GLN A 684 -2.19 -22.14 22.18
CA GLN A 684 -1.40 -22.40 20.97
C GLN A 684 -2.18 -23.29 19.99
N GLY A 685 -2.41 -22.76 18.78
CA GLY A 685 -2.99 -23.45 17.64
C GLY A 685 -2.07 -23.38 16.42
N LYS A 686 -2.60 -22.96 15.26
CA LYS A 686 -1.75 -22.60 14.08
C LYS A 686 -1.06 -21.24 14.27
N SER A 687 -1.55 -20.42 15.19
CA SER A 687 -0.98 -19.16 15.67
C SER A 687 -1.27 -19.05 17.18
N ILE A 688 -1.22 -17.84 17.73
CA ILE A 688 -1.42 -17.59 19.17
C ILE A 688 -2.73 -16.82 19.36
N SER A 689 -3.50 -17.22 20.37
CA SER A 689 -4.74 -16.53 20.75
C SER A 689 -4.97 -16.56 22.26
N ASN A 690 -5.88 -15.72 22.74
CA ASN A 690 -6.25 -15.63 24.15
C ASN A 690 -7.76 -15.40 24.23
N PRO A 691 -8.56 -16.49 24.38
CA PRO A 691 -10.02 -16.39 24.38
C PRO A 691 -10.56 -15.51 25.49
N VAL A 692 -9.88 -15.48 26.64
CA VAL A 692 -10.27 -14.69 27.81
C VAL A 692 -10.10 -13.18 27.53
N GLU A 693 -8.99 -12.79 26.92
CA GLU A 693 -8.83 -11.42 26.41
C GLU A 693 -9.91 -11.09 25.39
N ALA A 694 -10.22 -12.01 24.47
CA ALA A 694 -11.22 -11.79 23.42
C ALA A 694 -12.64 -11.57 23.99
N ASP A 695 -13.03 -12.29 25.04
CA ASP A 695 -14.29 -12.07 25.76
C ASP A 695 -14.31 -10.70 26.46
N PHE A 696 -13.20 -10.33 27.10
CA PHE A 696 -13.09 -9.04 27.76
C PHE A 696 -13.16 -7.88 26.76
N VAL A 697 -12.52 -8.01 25.60
CA VAL A 697 -12.65 -7.07 24.48
C VAL A 697 -14.12 -6.95 24.05
N CYS A 698 -14.85 -8.06 23.91
CA CYS A 698 -16.26 -8.01 23.56
C CYS A 698 -17.12 -7.29 24.61
N GLN A 699 -16.79 -7.40 25.90
CA GLN A 699 -17.46 -6.62 26.95
C GLN A 699 -17.19 -5.12 26.85
N ILE A 700 -15.96 -4.73 26.48
CA ILE A 700 -15.64 -3.31 26.21
C ILE A 700 -16.49 -2.83 25.03
N LEU A 701 -16.53 -3.57 23.93
CA LEU A 701 -17.29 -3.21 22.73
C LEU A 701 -18.80 -3.10 23.01
N GLU A 702 -19.36 -4.03 23.77
CA GLU A 702 -20.76 -4.00 24.18
C GLU A 702 -21.06 -2.73 24.98
N LEU A 703 -20.25 -2.45 26.00
CA LEU A 703 -20.42 -1.28 26.87
C LEU A 703 -20.34 0.03 26.08
N LEU A 704 -19.38 0.14 25.16
CA LEU A 704 -19.23 1.31 24.30
C LEU A 704 -20.36 1.43 23.30
N GLY A 705 -20.80 0.32 22.71
CA GLY A 705 -21.93 0.29 21.78
C GLY A 705 -23.19 0.83 22.43
N LEU A 706 -23.52 0.37 23.65
CA LEU A 706 -24.68 0.84 24.40
C LEU A 706 -24.64 2.37 24.63
N ILE A 707 -23.50 2.90 25.07
CA ILE A 707 -23.36 4.32 25.39
C ILE A 707 -23.34 5.20 24.14
N LEU A 708 -22.61 4.79 23.09
CA LEU A 708 -22.47 5.58 21.86
C LEU A 708 -23.74 5.57 21.03
N TYR A 709 -24.46 4.45 20.99
CA TYR A 709 -25.74 4.34 20.28
C TYR A 709 -26.79 5.27 20.88
N GLU A 710 -26.96 5.27 22.21
CA GLU A 710 -27.92 6.17 22.87
C GLU A 710 -27.60 7.65 22.62
N ASN A 711 -26.31 8.01 22.67
CA ASN A 711 -25.88 9.36 22.38
C ASN A 711 -26.12 9.76 20.92
N GLN A 712 -25.93 8.82 19.98
CA GLN A 712 -26.24 9.07 18.56
C GLN A 712 -27.74 9.33 18.36
N LYS A 713 -28.61 8.53 18.98
CA LYS A 713 -30.07 8.67 18.90
C LYS A 713 -30.56 10.05 19.36
N LYS A 714 -30.06 10.54 20.49
CA LYS A 714 -30.38 11.90 20.99
C LYS A 714 -29.98 13.00 20.00
N GLN A 715 -28.79 12.89 19.40
CA GLN A 715 -28.31 13.91 18.46
C GLN A 715 -29.04 13.91 17.11
N THR A 716 -29.67 12.81 16.72
CA THR A 716 -30.53 12.74 15.51
C THR A 716 -31.90 13.36 15.72
N GLU A 717 -32.43 13.37 16.94
CA GLU A 717 -33.72 14.01 17.26
C GLU A 717 -33.61 15.55 17.28
N ASP A 718 -32.42 16.10 17.55
CA ASP A 718 -32.20 17.55 17.69
C ASP A 718 -31.77 18.29 16.39
N THR A 719 -31.49 17.61 15.27
CA THR A 719 -31.00 18.27 14.04
C THR A 719 -31.53 17.65 12.73
N GLU A 720 -32.53 18.29 12.11
CA GLU A 720 -33.13 17.86 10.83
C GLU A 720 -32.28 18.12 9.56
N LEU A 721 -31.13 18.80 9.67
CA LEU A 721 -30.25 19.07 8.52
C LEU A 721 -28.77 18.83 8.86
N SER A 722 -28.29 17.60 8.71
CA SER A 722 -26.85 17.34 8.54
C SER A 722 -26.61 16.01 7.80
N GLU A 723 -25.47 15.94 7.10
CA GLU A 723 -24.97 14.80 6.32
C GLU A 723 -25.12 13.43 7.03
N PRO A 724 -25.14 12.30 6.30
CA PRO A 724 -25.24 10.97 6.90
C PRO A 724 -24.16 10.78 7.97
N LYS A 725 -24.57 10.81 9.24
CA LYS A 725 -23.68 10.67 10.40
C LYS A 725 -23.06 9.28 10.39
N ARG A 726 -21.76 9.18 10.64
CA ARG A 726 -21.06 7.90 10.82
C ARG A 726 -21.70 7.09 11.93
N GLN A 727 -22.00 5.83 11.65
CA GLN A 727 -22.54 4.89 12.64
C GLN A 727 -21.52 4.61 13.75
N TRP A 728 -21.97 4.31 14.98
CA TRP A 728 -21.06 4.16 16.13
C TRP A 728 -20.02 3.06 15.91
N TYR A 729 -20.41 1.96 15.27
CA TYR A 729 -19.53 0.82 15.02
C TYR A 729 -18.41 1.14 14.02
N GLU A 730 -18.61 2.09 13.11
CA GLU A 730 -17.56 2.56 12.18
C GLU A 730 -16.49 3.38 12.88
N ARG A 731 -16.76 3.87 14.09
CA ARG A 731 -15.84 4.70 14.90
C ARG A 731 -14.90 3.86 15.75
N ILE A 732 -15.15 2.55 15.87
CA ILE A 732 -14.39 1.62 16.69
C ILE A 732 -13.58 0.66 15.81
N ALA A 733 -12.36 0.33 16.22
CA ALA A 733 -11.67 -0.86 15.72
C ALA A 733 -10.96 -1.63 16.83
N VAL A 734 -10.76 -2.91 16.57
CA VAL A 734 -9.94 -3.79 17.40
C VAL A 734 -8.71 -4.21 16.61
N ILE A 735 -7.54 -4.04 17.22
CA ILE A 735 -6.28 -4.49 16.65
C ILE A 735 -5.64 -5.57 17.54
N SER A 736 -4.94 -6.51 16.93
CA SER A 736 -4.16 -7.53 17.64
C SER A 736 -2.92 -7.93 16.85
N PRO A 737 -1.83 -8.41 17.47
CA PRO A 737 -0.65 -8.83 16.72
C PRO A 737 -0.87 -10.14 15.94
N TYR A 738 -1.86 -10.95 16.34
CA TYR A 738 -2.02 -12.32 15.85
C TYR A 738 -3.31 -12.52 15.05
N ASN A 739 -3.20 -13.16 13.89
CA ASN A 739 -4.33 -13.44 13.00
C ASN A 739 -5.39 -14.35 13.63
N GLU A 740 -4.98 -15.31 14.47
CA GLU A 740 -5.92 -16.21 15.15
C GLU A 740 -6.75 -15.49 16.20
N GLN A 741 -6.14 -14.59 16.97
CA GLN A 741 -6.88 -13.68 17.86
C GLN A 741 -7.89 -12.82 17.09
N VAL A 742 -7.50 -12.26 15.94
CA VAL A 742 -8.41 -11.49 15.07
C VAL A 742 -9.62 -12.33 14.66
N LYS A 743 -9.42 -13.61 14.29
CA LYS A 743 -10.51 -14.52 13.92
C LYS A 743 -11.44 -14.80 15.11
N ILE A 744 -10.89 -15.08 16.29
CA ILE A 744 -11.67 -15.36 17.51
C ILE A 744 -12.49 -14.13 17.91
N ILE A 745 -11.88 -12.94 17.91
CA ILE A 745 -12.59 -11.69 18.25
C ILE A 745 -13.74 -11.45 17.26
N ARG A 746 -13.53 -11.59 15.95
CA ARG A 746 -14.59 -11.44 14.94
C ARG A 746 -15.73 -12.44 15.18
N LYS A 747 -15.41 -13.70 15.50
CA LYS A 747 -16.41 -14.73 15.81
C LYS A 747 -17.23 -14.35 17.05
N LYS A 748 -16.57 -13.96 18.14
CA LYS A 748 -17.23 -13.58 19.40
C LYS A 748 -18.10 -12.33 19.26
N ILE A 749 -17.66 -11.34 18.49
CA ILE A 749 -18.48 -10.16 18.15
C ILE A 749 -19.78 -10.60 17.48
N LYS A 750 -19.69 -11.45 16.44
CA LYS A 750 -20.88 -11.94 15.73
C LYS A 750 -21.84 -12.69 16.64
N GLU A 751 -21.32 -13.60 17.46
CA GLU A 751 -22.12 -14.37 18.43
C GLU A 751 -22.81 -13.45 19.45
N LYS A 752 -22.06 -12.48 19.99
CA LYS A 752 -22.55 -11.55 21.01
C LYS A 752 -23.64 -10.61 20.49
N PHE A 753 -23.52 -10.13 19.25
CA PHE A 753 -24.51 -9.26 18.61
C PHE A 753 -25.60 -10.03 17.84
N GLY A 754 -25.57 -11.37 17.87
CA GLY A 754 -26.56 -12.23 17.20
C GLY A 754 -26.56 -12.08 15.68
N LEU A 755 -25.37 -11.93 15.07
CA LEU A 755 -25.16 -11.81 13.64
C LEU A 755 -24.87 -13.18 13.01
N ASN A 756 -25.30 -13.38 11.77
CA ASN A 756 -25.04 -14.63 11.05
C ASN A 756 -23.52 -14.83 10.84
N PRO A 757 -22.98 -16.06 10.99
CA PRO A 757 -21.55 -16.34 10.86
C PRO A 757 -20.93 -15.87 9.54
N GLU A 758 -21.68 -15.92 8.45
CA GLU A 758 -21.23 -15.55 7.10
C GLU A 758 -21.19 -14.03 6.85
N THR A 759 -21.86 -13.23 7.70
CA THR A 759 -21.88 -11.78 7.54
C THR A 759 -20.50 -11.17 7.78
N ILE A 760 -20.17 -10.10 7.07
CA ILE A 760 -18.96 -9.32 7.35
C ILE A 760 -19.12 -8.65 8.72
N CYS A 761 -18.11 -8.81 9.57
CA CYS A 761 -18.07 -8.20 10.90
C CYS A 761 -18.22 -6.67 10.79
N PRO A 762 -19.21 -6.04 11.47
CA PRO A 762 -19.49 -4.61 11.31
C PRO A 762 -18.41 -3.71 11.92
N ILE A 763 -17.77 -4.19 13.00
CA ILE A 763 -16.64 -3.52 13.63
C ILE A 763 -15.36 -3.99 12.96
N ASP A 764 -14.48 -3.05 12.62
CA ASP A 764 -13.18 -3.36 12.03
C ASP A 764 -12.30 -4.09 13.04
N VAL A 765 -11.94 -5.33 12.73
CA VAL A 765 -10.99 -6.13 13.52
C VAL A 765 -9.85 -6.53 12.60
N SER A 766 -8.60 -6.14 12.89
CA SER A 766 -7.46 -6.42 12.00
C SER A 766 -6.17 -6.68 12.79
N THR A 767 -5.12 -7.12 12.09
CA THR A 767 -3.79 -7.17 12.69
C THR A 767 -3.18 -5.77 12.79
N VAL A 768 -2.19 -5.57 13.66
CA VAL A 768 -1.47 -4.29 13.76
C VAL A 768 -0.88 -3.89 12.39
N ASP A 769 -0.19 -4.81 11.72
CA ASP A 769 0.42 -4.60 10.41
C ASP A 769 -0.66 -4.33 9.34
N GLY A 770 -1.77 -5.09 9.36
CA GLY A 770 -2.90 -4.91 8.43
C GLY A 770 -3.72 -3.63 8.66
N PHE A 771 -3.57 -2.98 9.81
CA PHE A 771 -4.24 -1.71 10.16
C PHE A 771 -3.34 -0.49 9.95
N GLN A 772 -2.17 -0.67 9.34
CA GLN A 772 -1.26 0.42 9.00
C GLN A 772 -1.92 1.41 8.02
N GLY A 773 -1.63 2.69 8.21
CA GLY A 773 -2.26 3.78 7.44
C GLY A 773 -3.71 4.10 7.84
N GLN A 774 -4.39 3.23 8.60
CA GLN A 774 -5.74 3.47 9.10
C GLN A 774 -5.73 4.13 10.49
N GLU A 775 -6.87 4.69 10.86
CA GLU A 775 -7.11 5.37 12.14
C GLU A 775 -8.60 5.30 12.51
N LYS A 776 -8.92 5.27 13.80
CA LYS A 776 -10.29 5.28 14.33
C LYS A 776 -10.39 6.16 15.57
N ASP A 777 -11.62 6.53 15.92
CA ASP A 777 -11.86 7.30 17.13
C ASP A 777 -11.49 6.49 18.37
N PHE A 778 -11.92 5.24 18.40
CA PHE A 778 -11.74 4.31 19.50
C PHE A 778 -10.98 3.07 19.03
N ILE A 779 -9.88 2.73 19.70
CA ILE A 779 -9.11 1.51 19.44
C ILE A 779 -9.03 0.65 20.69
N VAL A 780 -9.35 -0.63 20.54
CA VAL A 780 -9.03 -1.67 21.52
C VAL A 780 -7.86 -2.50 20.99
N PHE A 781 -6.77 -2.61 21.75
CA PHE A 781 -5.59 -3.37 21.39
C PHE A 781 -5.47 -4.61 22.29
N SER A 782 -5.73 -5.81 21.75
CA SER A 782 -5.53 -7.09 22.45
C SER A 782 -4.13 -7.63 22.18
N VAL A 783 -3.32 -7.75 23.25
CA VAL A 783 -1.89 -8.06 23.19
C VAL A 783 -1.61 -9.57 23.17
N VAL A 784 -2.53 -10.38 23.72
CA VAL A 784 -2.55 -11.85 23.69
C VAL A 784 -1.54 -12.55 24.58
N ARG A 785 -0.25 -12.17 24.48
CA ARG A 785 0.85 -12.98 25.01
C ARG A 785 0.88 -13.08 26.53
N SER A 786 1.19 -14.28 27.02
CA SER A 786 1.25 -14.61 28.45
C SER A 786 2.26 -15.70 28.86
N GLN A 787 3.13 -16.21 27.96
CA GLN A 787 4.08 -17.32 28.27
C GLN A 787 5.56 -16.90 28.42
N TYR A 788 6.15 -17.18 29.59
CA TYR A 788 7.57 -16.95 29.92
C TYR A 788 8.51 -17.97 29.24
N ILE A 789 9.80 -17.63 29.07
CA ILE A 789 10.79 -18.47 28.35
C ILE A 789 11.29 -19.66 29.19
N GLU A 790 11.28 -19.57 30.51
CA GLU A 790 11.82 -20.61 31.40
C GLU A 790 10.80 -21.05 32.46
N GLU A 791 10.62 -22.37 32.58
CA GLU A 791 10.15 -23.03 33.79
C GLU A 791 11.38 -23.28 34.69
N ASP A 792 11.22 -23.16 36.01
CA ASP A 792 12.25 -23.42 37.04
C ASP A 792 13.32 -22.36 37.31
N SER A 793 12.91 -21.25 37.93
CA SER A 793 13.59 -20.75 39.13
C SER A 793 12.64 -19.88 39.98
N LEU A 794 12.48 -20.28 41.24
CA LEU A 794 11.51 -19.71 42.20
C LEU A 794 11.93 -18.33 42.75
N ASP A 795 13.11 -17.83 42.40
CA ASP A 795 13.66 -16.60 42.98
C ASP A 795 13.76 -15.48 41.93
N ASN A 796 12.88 -14.48 42.08
CA ASN A 796 12.79 -13.19 41.34
C ASN A 796 11.85 -13.13 40.12
N ALA A 797 10.55 -12.92 40.39
CA ALA A 797 9.52 -12.62 39.39
C ALA A 797 9.79 -11.35 38.54
N TYR A 798 10.66 -10.43 38.99
CA TYR A 798 10.92 -9.14 38.31
C TYR A 798 11.92 -9.21 37.14
N ASN A 799 12.67 -10.30 37.00
CA ASN A 799 13.77 -10.44 36.02
C ASN A 799 13.56 -11.58 35.00
N ARG A 800 12.36 -12.16 34.91
CA ARG A 800 12.09 -13.25 33.94
C ARG A 800 12.10 -12.70 32.52
N ARG A 801 12.92 -13.29 31.65
CA ARG A 801 12.92 -12.99 30.21
C ARG A 801 11.63 -13.52 29.58
N THR A 802 10.99 -12.69 28.78
CA THR A 802 9.70 -13.00 28.15
C THR A 802 9.86 -13.19 26.66
N ASN A 803 9.20 -14.21 26.10
CA ASN A 803 9.18 -14.44 24.66
C ASN A 803 8.19 -13.48 23.99
N ALA A 804 8.47 -12.18 24.03
CA ALA A 804 7.59 -11.18 23.45
C ALA A 804 7.35 -11.44 21.94
N GLY A 805 8.22 -12.15 21.22
CA GLY A 805 8.01 -12.50 19.82
C GLY A 805 7.63 -11.28 18.98
N PHE A 806 6.48 -11.34 18.31
CA PHE A 806 5.94 -10.26 17.47
C PHE A 806 5.74 -8.91 18.20
N ILE A 807 5.45 -8.92 19.51
CA ILE A 807 5.24 -7.71 20.32
C ILE A 807 6.53 -7.14 20.94
N ALA A 808 7.70 -7.74 20.64
CA ALA A 808 9.00 -7.20 21.02
C ALA A 808 9.43 -6.02 20.13
N ASP A 809 8.86 -5.93 18.92
CA ASP A 809 9.24 -4.91 17.95
C ASP A 809 8.69 -3.53 18.34
N ARG A 810 9.62 -2.64 18.69
CA ARG A 810 9.37 -1.24 19.03
C ARG A 810 8.53 -0.50 17.98
N ARG A 811 8.73 -0.80 16.69
CA ARG A 811 8.01 -0.17 15.56
C ARG A 811 6.54 -0.58 15.54
N ARG A 812 6.24 -1.85 15.81
CA ARG A 812 4.86 -2.36 15.92
C ARG A 812 4.11 -1.78 17.10
N ILE A 813 4.79 -1.64 18.24
CA ILE A 813 4.22 -0.94 19.41
C ILE A 813 3.86 0.49 19.01
N ASN A 814 4.78 1.23 18.38
CA ASN A 814 4.53 2.59 17.91
C ASN A 814 3.33 2.67 16.94
N VAL A 815 3.22 1.74 15.98
CA VAL A 815 2.04 1.67 15.08
C VAL A 815 0.76 1.45 15.88
N ALA A 816 0.72 0.44 16.74
CA ALA A 816 -0.47 0.08 17.52
C ALA A 816 -0.96 1.23 18.41
N LEU A 817 -0.04 1.91 19.11
CA LEU A 817 -0.37 3.02 20.02
C LEU A 817 -0.88 4.27 19.30
N THR A 818 -0.66 4.40 17.99
CA THR A 818 -0.89 5.64 17.24
C THR A 818 -2.05 5.57 16.25
N ARG A 819 -2.90 4.53 16.39
CA ARG A 819 -4.12 4.32 15.58
C ARG A 819 -5.34 5.07 16.12
N ALA A 820 -5.38 5.33 17.42
CA ALA A 820 -6.51 5.95 18.11
C ALA A 820 -6.51 7.48 17.98
N LYS A 821 -7.69 8.09 17.91
CA LYS A 821 -7.85 9.55 18.03
C LYS A 821 -8.31 9.98 19.41
N HIS A 822 -9.39 9.37 19.92
CA HIS A 822 -10.01 9.72 21.20
C HIS A 822 -9.58 8.78 22.31
N ASN A 823 -9.78 7.47 22.16
CA ASN A 823 -9.43 6.51 23.20
C ASN A 823 -8.64 5.31 22.67
N LEU A 824 -7.64 4.91 23.45
CA LEU A 824 -6.85 3.71 23.29
C LEU A 824 -6.95 2.84 24.55
N TRP A 825 -7.57 1.67 24.40
CA TRP A 825 -7.66 0.66 25.45
C TRP A 825 -6.77 -0.53 25.13
N ILE A 826 -5.80 -0.79 25.99
CA ILE A 826 -4.88 -1.93 25.85
C ILE A 826 -5.38 -3.04 26.76
N VAL A 827 -5.52 -4.25 26.23
CA VAL A 827 -5.92 -5.46 26.97
C VAL A 827 -4.78 -6.45 26.85
N GLY A 828 -4.18 -6.83 27.98
CA GLY A 828 -3.06 -7.78 27.97
C GLY A 828 -2.64 -8.23 29.37
N ASN A 829 -1.85 -9.30 29.45
CA ASN A 829 -1.32 -9.79 30.73
C ASN A 829 -0.12 -8.94 31.20
N SER A 830 -0.35 -8.00 32.13
CA SER A 830 0.72 -7.08 32.57
C SER A 830 1.91 -7.80 33.20
N ARG A 831 1.67 -8.84 34.02
CA ARG A 831 2.75 -9.58 34.69
C ARG A 831 3.75 -10.11 33.67
N TYR A 832 3.23 -10.64 32.58
CA TYR A 832 4.02 -11.10 31.46
C TYR A 832 4.69 -9.94 30.72
N LEU A 833 3.93 -8.92 30.34
CA LEU A 833 4.44 -7.82 29.52
C LEU A 833 5.54 -7.01 30.21
N LEU A 834 5.56 -6.97 31.56
CA LEU A 834 6.61 -6.34 32.35
C LEU A 834 8.02 -6.92 32.13
N GLY A 835 8.16 -8.14 31.59
CA GLY A 835 9.47 -8.68 31.23
C GLY A 835 10.11 -8.02 30.00
N ASN A 836 9.34 -7.28 29.20
CA ASN A 836 9.85 -6.49 28.08
C ASN A 836 10.03 -5.00 28.48
N PRO A 837 11.19 -4.38 28.24
CA PRO A 837 11.46 -2.99 28.64
C PRO A 837 10.50 -1.94 28.03
N GLU A 838 10.07 -2.14 26.79
CA GLU A 838 9.16 -1.24 26.08
C GLU A 838 7.79 -1.24 26.75
N TRP A 839 7.25 -2.45 27.01
CA TRP A 839 5.97 -2.63 27.68
C TRP A 839 6.00 -2.24 29.16
N ARG A 840 7.12 -2.45 29.86
CA ARG A 840 7.32 -1.94 31.23
C ARG A 840 7.23 -0.41 31.27
N SER A 841 7.90 0.27 30.33
CA SER A 841 7.84 1.73 30.22
C SER A 841 6.40 2.22 29.98
N LEU A 842 5.64 1.49 29.14
CA LEU A 842 4.24 1.79 28.86
C LEU A 842 3.33 1.54 30.09
N TRP A 843 3.58 0.47 30.84
CA TRP A 843 2.89 0.19 32.09
C TRP A 843 3.15 1.26 33.16
N ASP A 844 4.41 1.68 33.31
CA ASP A 844 4.79 2.76 34.24
C ASP A 844 4.13 4.08 33.86
N TYR A 845 4.00 4.36 32.56
CA TYR A 845 3.23 5.50 32.06
C TYR A 845 1.74 5.39 32.42
N ALA A 846 1.13 4.22 32.27
CA ALA A 846 -0.25 3.99 32.71
C ALA A 846 -0.40 4.22 34.22
N CYS A 847 0.53 3.71 35.02
CA CYS A 847 0.56 3.89 36.47
C CYS A 847 0.62 5.36 36.90
N LYS A 848 1.53 6.13 36.27
CA LYS A 848 1.68 7.57 36.56
C LYS A 848 0.40 8.37 36.25
N ASN A 849 -0.37 7.94 35.26
CA ASN A 849 -1.62 8.59 34.86
C ASN A 849 -2.88 8.02 35.57
N ASN A 850 -2.71 7.07 36.51
CA ASN A 850 -3.79 6.33 37.16
C ASN A 850 -4.77 5.75 36.13
N SER A 851 -4.23 5.11 35.10
CA SER A 851 -4.98 4.57 33.96
C SER A 851 -4.70 3.08 33.72
N GLN A 852 -4.33 2.38 34.78
CA GLN A 852 -4.11 0.94 34.82
C GLN A 852 -5.19 0.24 35.65
N PHE A 853 -5.70 -0.89 35.15
CA PHE A 853 -6.71 -1.71 35.83
C PHE A 853 -6.26 -3.16 35.89
N SER A 854 -6.29 -3.75 37.08
CA SER A 854 -6.12 -5.18 37.24
C SER A 854 -7.48 -5.87 37.12
N VAL A 855 -7.62 -6.75 36.14
CA VAL A 855 -8.81 -7.58 35.93
C VAL A 855 -8.50 -8.98 36.45
N ASP A 856 -9.11 -9.32 37.58
CA ASP A 856 -9.01 -10.63 38.22
C ASP A 856 -10.38 -11.30 38.24
N PHE A 857 -10.63 -12.16 37.25
CA PHE A 857 -11.91 -12.86 37.12
C PHE A 857 -12.18 -13.83 38.28
N LYS A 858 -11.14 -14.29 38.99
CA LYS A 858 -11.30 -15.23 40.13
C LYS A 858 -12.05 -14.59 41.31
N ARG A 859 -12.08 -13.25 41.40
CA ARG A 859 -12.69 -12.52 42.53
C ARG A 859 -14.16 -12.16 42.35
N VAL A 860 -14.68 -12.16 41.11
CA VAL A 860 -15.95 -11.47 40.80
C VAL A 860 -17.08 -12.41 40.34
N GLY A 861 -16.80 -13.69 40.08
CA GLY A 861 -17.80 -14.67 39.63
C GLY A 861 -17.78 -14.85 38.10
N PRO A 862 -18.92 -15.17 37.44
CA PRO A 862 -18.91 -15.52 36.02
C PRO A 862 -18.30 -14.40 35.18
N MET A 863 -17.49 -14.80 34.20
CA MET A 863 -16.74 -13.89 33.34
C MET A 863 -17.66 -12.94 32.55
N GLU A 864 -18.88 -13.39 32.26
CA GLU A 864 -19.92 -12.60 31.60
C GLU A 864 -20.37 -11.45 32.53
N ASN A 865 -20.10 -10.20 32.13
CA ASN A 865 -20.55 -8.93 32.75
C ASN A 865 -19.63 -8.28 33.80
N TYR A 866 -18.35 -8.68 33.90
CA TYR A 866 -17.38 -8.05 34.80
C TYR A 866 -17.39 -6.50 34.72
N LEU A 867 -17.31 -5.94 33.50
CA LEU A 867 -17.23 -4.48 33.33
C LEU A 867 -18.50 -3.75 33.73
N LYS A 868 -19.68 -4.34 33.46
CA LYS A 868 -20.98 -3.77 33.85
C LYS A 868 -21.09 -3.72 35.38
N LEU A 869 -20.77 -4.82 36.06
CA LEU A 869 -20.79 -4.90 37.52
C LEU A 869 -19.79 -3.93 38.17
N TRP A 870 -18.57 -3.86 37.62
CA TRP A 870 -17.57 -2.92 38.10
C TRP A 870 -18.04 -1.47 37.94
N LEU A 871 -18.58 -1.12 36.77
CA LEU A 871 -19.08 0.22 36.49
C LEU A 871 -20.25 0.57 37.40
N TYR A 872 -21.21 -0.34 37.58
CA TYR A 872 -22.32 -0.15 38.52
C TYR A 872 -21.82 0.15 39.94
N GLY A 873 -20.94 -0.70 40.49
CA GLY A 873 -20.37 -0.48 41.83
C GLY A 873 -19.50 0.78 41.95
N PHE A 874 -18.88 1.24 40.86
CA PHE A 874 -18.17 2.52 40.82
C PHE A 874 -19.16 3.71 40.86
N LEU A 875 -20.19 3.69 40.02
CA LEU A 875 -21.19 4.76 39.92
C LEU A 875 -22.03 4.91 41.19
N GLN A 876 -22.25 3.84 41.95
CA GLN A 876 -22.90 3.93 43.27
C GLN A 876 -22.04 4.67 44.30
N ARG A 877 -20.71 4.58 44.20
CA ARG A 877 -19.77 5.28 45.11
C ARG A 877 -19.44 6.70 44.66
N LYS A 878 -19.60 7.00 43.37
CA LYS A 878 -19.26 8.28 42.75
C LYS A 878 -20.48 8.87 42.06
N GLU A 879 -21.31 9.53 42.87
CA GLU A 879 -22.58 10.12 42.43
C GLU A 879 -22.39 11.20 41.35
N SER A 880 -21.32 12.00 41.41
CA SER A 880 -21.00 13.00 40.38
C SER A 880 -20.86 12.37 38.99
N CYS A 881 -20.07 11.29 38.88
CA CYS A 881 -19.85 10.57 37.64
C CYS A 881 -21.13 9.88 37.14
N ARG A 882 -21.96 9.37 38.07
CA ARG A 882 -23.28 8.80 37.74
C ARG A 882 -24.19 9.86 37.14
N ASN A 883 -24.26 11.05 37.74
CA ASN A 883 -25.09 12.14 37.24
C ASN A 883 -24.60 12.65 35.89
N ALA A 884 -23.29 12.79 35.70
CA ALA A 884 -22.68 13.18 34.43
C ALA A 884 -22.99 12.17 33.31
N LEU A 885 -22.84 10.87 33.59
CA LEU A 885 -23.19 9.81 32.63
C LEU A 885 -24.70 9.75 32.38
N ARG A 886 -25.55 10.03 33.39
CA ARG A 886 -27.01 10.04 33.26
C ARG A 886 -27.52 11.13 32.35
N GLN A 887 -26.84 12.27 32.29
CA GLN A 887 -27.20 13.34 31.37
C GLN A 887 -27.04 12.88 29.91
N VAL A 888 -26.00 12.09 29.62
CA VAL A 888 -25.70 11.65 28.26
C VAL A 888 -26.41 10.35 27.89
N ALA A 889 -26.42 9.35 28.78
CA ALA A 889 -26.95 8.01 28.53
C ALA A 889 -27.87 7.52 29.69
N PRO A 890 -29.06 8.13 29.89
CA PRO A 890 -30.02 7.75 30.92
C PRO A 890 -30.60 6.33 30.77
N GLU A 891 -30.92 5.88 29.55
CA GLU A 891 -31.42 4.52 29.29
C GLU A 891 -30.36 3.49 29.64
N PHE A 892 -29.10 3.72 29.25
CA PHE A 892 -27.98 2.89 29.64
C PHE A 892 -27.85 2.73 31.16
N ILE A 893 -27.93 3.83 31.93
CA ILE A 893 -27.84 3.74 33.40
C ILE A 893 -29.04 3.00 34.00
N HIS A 894 -30.23 3.20 33.45
CA HIS A 894 -31.42 2.49 33.88
C HIS A 894 -31.25 0.98 33.66
N ASN A 895 -30.87 0.58 32.46
CA ASN A 895 -30.63 -0.82 32.09
C ASN A 895 -29.48 -1.43 32.91
N LEU A 896 -28.38 -0.70 33.11
CA LEU A 896 -27.28 -1.13 33.97
C LEU A 896 -27.74 -1.42 35.40
N THR A 897 -28.63 -0.59 35.95
CA THR A 897 -29.18 -0.75 37.29
C THR A 897 -30.12 -1.96 37.36
N LEU A 898 -30.98 -2.14 36.34
CA LEU A 898 -31.87 -3.30 36.23
C LEU A 898 -31.07 -4.60 36.13
N ASP A 899 -30.15 -4.70 35.17
CA ASP A 899 -29.27 -5.85 34.96
C ASP A 899 -28.56 -6.25 36.26
N CYS A 900 -27.91 -5.29 36.93
CA CYS A 900 -27.16 -5.58 38.16
C CYS A 900 -28.07 -5.94 39.35
N SER A 901 -29.27 -5.36 39.45
CA SER A 901 -30.25 -5.72 40.49
C SER A 901 -30.80 -7.14 40.31
N ILE A 902 -30.92 -7.61 39.07
CA ILE A 902 -31.29 -9.00 38.75
C ILE A 902 -30.15 -9.94 39.15
N PHE A 903 -28.89 -9.55 38.90
CA PHE A 903 -27.72 -10.32 39.34
C PHE A 903 -27.64 -10.44 40.87
N GLU A 904 -27.91 -9.37 41.62
CA GLU A 904 -27.93 -9.39 43.09
C GLU A 904 -29.04 -10.33 43.62
N LYS A 905 -30.26 -10.27 43.06
CA LYS A 905 -31.36 -11.18 43.42
C LYS A 905 -31.08 -12.65 43.08
N ASN A 906 -30.40 -12.90 41.96
CA ASN A 906 -30.04 -14.26 41.55
C ASN A 906 -28.85 -14.82 42.35
N LYS A 907 -27.97 -13.96 42.90
CA LYS A 907 -26.85 -14.39 43.75
C LYS A 907 -27.31 -15.11 45.02
N ASP A 908 -28.44 -14.68 45.58
CA ASP A 908 -29.09 -15.34 46.73
C ASP A 908 -29.75 -16.69 46.36
N ALA A 909 -30.04 -16.91 45.07
CA ALA A 909 -30.60 -18.17 44.55
C ALA A 909 -29.53 -19.12 43.97
N LEU A 910 -28.33 -18.62 43.65
CA LEU A 910 -27.26 -19.36 42.97
C LEU A 910 -26.38 -20.25 43.89
N SER A 911 -26.73 -20.42 45.17
CA SER A 911 -26.09 -21.44 46.03
C SER A 911 -26.45 -22.89 45.63
N SER A 912 -27.32 -23.08 44.63
CA SER A 912 -27.60 -24.37 44.02
C SER A 912 -27.98 -24.21 42.54
N VAL A 913 -27.20 -24.86 41.68
CA VAL A 913 -27.43 -25.11 40.23
C VAL A 913 -26.88 -24.08 39.23
N SER A 914 -26.30 -24.66 38.19
CA SER A 914 -25.53 -24.12 37.06
C SER A 914 -26.31 -23.26 36.06
N GLU A 915 -25.60 -22.26 35.52
CA GLU A 915 -25.77 -21.56 34.24
C GLU A 915 -27.18 -21.12 33.84
N THR A 916 -27.54 -19.89 34.24
CA THR A 916 -28.55 -19.09 33.54
C THR A 916 -27.88 -17.90 32.84
N LYS A 917 -27.82 -17.97 31.50
CA LYS A 917 -27.41 -16.85 30.64
C LYS A 917 -28.47 -15.76 30.68
N ALA A 918 -28.18 -14.63 31.32
CA ALA A 918 -28.96 -13.43 31.15
C ALA A 918 -28.80 -12.95 29.69
N LYS A 919 -29.79 -13.24 28.84
CA LYS A 919 -29.86 -12.70 27.47
C LYS A 919 -30.04 -11.19 27.59
N VAL A 920 -28.99 -10.45 27.24
CA VAL A 920 -29.07 -9.02 26.95
C VAL A 920 -30.16 -8.83 25.88
N ASP A 921 -31.05 -7.87 26.10
CA ASP A 921 -32.13 -7.60 25.17
C ASP A 921 -31.54 -7.26 23.79
N SER A 922 -31.69 -8.18 22.84
CA SER A 922 -31.06 -8.11 21.50
C SER A 922 -31.65 -7.00 20.62
N SER A 923 -32.59 -6.23 21.16
CA SER A 923 -33.27 -5.06 20.59
C SER A 923 -32.36 -3.83 20.49
N PHE A 924 -31.29 -3.72 21.31
CA PHE A 924 -30.44 -2.51 21.34
C PHE A 924 -29.52 -2.36 20.12
N PHE A 925 -29.24 -3.45 19.40
CA PHE A 925 -28.32 -3.50 18.26
C PHE A 925 -29.02 -3.91 16.96
N VAL A 926 -30.28 -3.52 16.80
CA VAL A 926 -31.08 -3.79 15.59
C VAL A 926 -30.49 -3.06 14.38
N ASP A 927 -29.85 -1.91 14.58
CA ASP A 927 -29.08 -1.16 13.58
C ASP A 927 -28.02 -2.03 12.87
N LEU A 928 -27.29 -2.86 13.63
CA LEU A 928 -26.31 -3.81 13.09
C LEU A 928 -26.94 -4.90 12.21
N LYS A 929 -28.24 -5.17 12.37
CA LYS A 929 -28.99 -6.18 11.62
C LYS A 929 -29.72 -5.60 10.40
N GLU A 930 -30.24 -4.37 10.50
CA GLU A 930 -31.09 -3.74 9.47
C GLU A 930 -30.31 -3.06 8.33
N ASP A 931 -29.11 -2.51 8.58
CA ASP A 931 -28.38 -1.68 7.61
C ASP A 931 -27.83 -2.45 6.37
N LYS A 932 -28.13 -3.75 6.23
CA LYS A 932 -27.69 -4.57 5.09
C LYS A 932 -28.76 -5.09 4.15
N LEU A 933 -30.05 -4.98 4.47
CA LEU A 933 -31.08 -5.00 3.42
C LEU A 933 -30.96 -3.76 2.50
N GLY A 934 -30.33 -2.68 2.99
CA GLY A 934 -30.05 -1.45 2.24
C GLY A 934 -28.72 -1.43 1.47
N TYR A 935 -27.74 -2.26 1.83
CA TYR A 935 -26.40 -2.22 1.21
C TYR A 935 -26.30 -3.07 -0.06
N GLU A 936 -27.11 -4.13 -0.20
CA GLU A 936 -27.25 -4.86 -1.46
C GLU A 936 -28.09 -4.10 -2.50
N SER A 937 -28.97 -3.18 -2.07
CA SER A 937 -29.86 -2.42 -2.97
C SER A 937 -29.28 -1.12 -3.53
N LYS A 938 -28.13 -0.64 -3.03
CA LYS A 938 -27.39 0.49 -3.63
C LYS A 938 -26.34 0.08 -4.68
N ASN A 939 -26.05 -1.21 -4.80
CA ASN A 939 -25.14 -1.76 -5.82
C ASN A 939 -25.83 -2.40 -7.05
N LYS A 940 -27.17 -2.31 -7.14
CA LYS A 940 -27.92 -2.71 -8.35
C LYS A 940 -29.07 -1.73 -8.63
N ARG A 941 -28.76 -0.60 -9.27
CA ARG A 941 -29.74 0.11 -10.10
C ARG A 941 -29.27 0.09 -11.53
N GLY A 942 -29.70 -0.95 -12.24
CA GLY A 942 -29.43 -1.13 -13.66
C GLY A 942 -30.06 -2.38 -14.26
N SER A 943 -31.15 -2.92 -13.71
CA SER A 943 -31.98 -3.92 -14.39
C SER A 943 -33.38 -3.94 -13.76
N LYS A 944 -34.41 -3.57 -14.52
CA LYS A 944 -35.81 -3.83 -14.15
C LYS A 944 -36.03 -5.34 -14.28
N VAL A 945 -36.42 -6.02 -13.21
CA VAL A 945 -37.00 -7.38 -13.28
C VAL A 945 -38.20 -7.44 -12.34
N PHE A 946 -39.29 -7.99 -12.86
CA PHE A 946 -40.58 -8.19 -12.22
C PHE A 946 -40.49 -9.13 -11.00
N GLN A 947 -41.23 -8.81 -9.94
CA GLN A 947 -41.55 -9.71 -8.83
C GLN A 947 -42.61 -10.72 -9.30
N THR A 948 -42.35 -12.02 -9.13
CA THR A 948 -43.38 -13.06 -9.01
C THR A 948 -43.17 -13.78 -7.69
N ASP A 949 -44.09 -13.61 -6.74
CA ASP A 949 -44.14 -14.37 -5.49
C ASP A 949 -44.65 -15.79 -5.76
N SER A 950 -43.91 -16.82 -5.33
CA SER A 950 -44.41 -18.20 -5.30
C SER A 950 -44.16 -18.83 -3.92
N LYS A 951 -45.24 -18.99 -3.14
CA LYS A 951 -45.31 -19.84 -1.95
C LYS A 951 -45.39 -21.33 -2.37
N PRO A 952 -44.88 -22.28 -1.56
CA PRO A 952 -45.11 -23.70 -1.79
C PRO A 952 -46.59 -24.05 -1.55
N ILE A 953 -47.17 -24.79 -2.49
CA ILE A 953 -48.54 -25.29 -2.43
C ILE A 953 -48.54 -26.62 -1.65
N GLU A 954 -49.31 -26.68 -0.56
CA GLU A 954 -49.73 -27.94 0.07
C GLU A 954 -51.10 -28.32 -0.52
N VAL A 955 -51.22 -29.50 -1.11
CA VAL A 955 -52.51 -30.06 -1.57
C VAL A 955 -52.84 -31.26 -0.71
N GLU A 956 -54.04 -31.26 -0.14
CA GLU A 956 -54.62 -32.36 0.62
C GLU A 956 -55.79 -32.94 -0.19
N GLU A 957 -55.60 -34.14 -0.73
CA GLU A 957 -56.68 -34.95 -1.31
C GLU A 957 -56.71 -36.31 -0.61
N ASN A 958 -57.88 -36.68 -0.07
CA ASN A 958 -58.13 -37.96 0.60
C ASN A 958 -57.19 -38.29 1.79
N GLY A 959 -56.83 -37.28 2.58
CA GLY A 959 -56.23 -37.47 3.91
C GLY A 959 -54.73 -37.80 3.96
N VAL A 960 -53.96 -37.48 2.91
CA VAL A 960 -52.49 -37.57 2.91
C VAL A 960 -51.87 -36.30 2.31
N ILE A 961 -50.91 -35.69 3.02
CA ILE A 961 -50.19 -34.49 2.57
C ILE A 961 -48.87 -34.90 1.89
N HIS A 962 -48.65 -34.46 0.64
CA HIS A 962 -47.37 -34.59 -0.08
C HIS A 962 -46.65 -33.24 -0.21
N LYS A 963 -45.34 -33.19 0.09
CA LYS A 963 -44.47 -32.02 -0.12
C LYS A 963 -43.41 -32.31 -1.18
N PHE A 964 -43.34 -31.51 -2.24
CA PHE A 964 -42.28 -31.57 -3.25
C PHE A 964 -41.23 -30.46 -3.01
N ARG A 965 -39.94 -30.80 -3.18
CA ARG A 965 -38.81 -29.85 -3.22
C ARG A 965 -38.30 -29.75 -4.66
N ASN A 966 -38.12 -28.53 -5.18
CA ASN A 966 -37.46 -28.32 -6.47
C ASN A 966 -35.94 -28.18 -6.32
N PHE A 967 -35.24 -28.91 -7.18
CA PHE A 967 -33.80 -28.92 -7.43
C PHE A 967 -33.41 -27.86 -8.48
N ASP A 968 -32.15 -27.43 -8.41
CA ASP A 968 -31.46 -26.55 -9.37
C ASP A 968 -31.47 -27.05 -10.81
N LEU A 969 -31.53 -26.12 -11.78
CA LEU A 969 -31.06 -26.29 -13.16
C LEU A 969 -30.88 -24.90 -13.81
N ASP A 970 -29.65 -24.36 -13.74
CA ASP A 970 -29.15 -23.34 -14.67
C ASP A 970 -28.45 -24.05 -15.84
N LEU A 971 -29.01 -23.98 -17.05
CA LEU A 971 -28.32 -24.38 -18.28
C LEU A 971 -28.81 -23.53 -19.47
N PHE A 972 -27.85 -22.87 -20.12
CA PHE A 972 -27.83 -22.29 -21.48
C PHE A 972 -28.68 -21.07 -21.83
N CYS A 973 -27.97 -19.96 -22.08
CA CYS A 973 -28.22 -19.06 -23.20
C CYS A 973 -27.63 -19.67 -24.48
N ASP A 974 -28.41 -19.74 -25.56
CA ASP A 974 -28.13 -18.99 -26.80
C ASP A 974 -29.12 -19.39 -27.91
N ILE A 975 -29.23 -18.47 -28.88
CA ILE A 975 -29.66 -18.63 -30.28
C ILE A 975 -31.03 -18.00 -30.63
N ASN A 976 -30.91 -16.84 -31.31
CA ASN A 976 -31.70 -16.34 -32.45
C ASN A 976 -33.13 -15.84 -32.19
N GLU A 977 -33.73 -14.90 -32.91
CA GLU A 977 -33.44 -13.91 -33.96
C GLU A 977 -34.85 -13.32 -34.30
N TYR A 978 -34.93 -12.22 -35.04
CA TYR A 978 -36.15 -11.72 -35.73
C TYR A 978 -37.29 -10.99 -34.96
N GLU A 979 -37.35 -9.68 -35.25
CA GLU A 979 -38.49 -8.92 -35.81
C GLU A 979 -39.91 -9.00 -35.23
N SER A 980 -40.33 -7.82 -34.78
CA SER A 980 -41.55 -7.11 -35.21
C SER A 980 -42.93 -7.45 -34.62
N SER A 981 -43.63 -6.34 -34.33
CA SER A 981 -45.06 -6.10 -34.56
C SER A 981 -46.05 -6.27 -33.39
N LYS A 982 -46.68 -5.11 -33.12
CA LYS A 982 -48.13 -4.88 -32.96
C LYS A 982 -48.84 -5.18 -31.64
N ASN A 983 -49.49 -4.10 -31.19
CA ASN A 983 -50.90 -3.97 -30.76
C ASN A 983 -51.30 -4.62 -29.42
N ASN A 984 -51.71 -3.83 -28.42
CA ASN A 984 -52.96 -3.06 -28.26
C ASN A 984 -54.06 -3.88 -27.57
N ASP A 985 -54.75 -3.19 -26.67
CA ASP A 985 -56.14 -3.38 -26.25
C ASP A 985 -56.38 -4.37 -25.09
N LEU A 986 -56.89 -3.84 -23.96
CA LEU A 986 -58.31 -3.87 -23.50
C LEU A 986 -58.64 -5.28 -22.96
N ASP A 987 -59.38 -5.52 -21.88
CA ASP A 987 -60.27 -4.77 -21.01
C ASP A 987 -60.57 -5.77 -19.86
N SER A 988 -60.62 -5.32 -18.61
CA SER A 988 -61.80 -5.33 -17.73
C SER A 988 -62.41 -6.68 -17.30
N GLU A 989 -62.60 -6.80 -15.98
CA GLU A 989 -63.71 -7.49 -15.28
C GLU A 989 -63.72 -9.02 -15.21
N ASN A 990 -63.45 -9.58 -14.01
CA ASN A 990 -64.50 -9.90 -13.04
C ASN A 990 -63.93 -10.51 -11.75
N ALA A 991 -64.70 -10.31 -10.68
CA ALA A 991 -64.41 -10.61 -9.29
C ALA A 991 -64.36 -12.11 -8.94
N GLU A 992 -63.42 -12.49 -8.08
CA GLU A 992 -63.63 -13.14 -6.76
C GLU A 992 -62.32 -13.19 -5.97
#